data_AF-A0AAN7FM25-F1
#
_entry.id   AF-A0AAN7FM25-F1
#
_cell.length_a   1.000
_cell.length_b   1.000
_cell.length_c   1.000
_cell.angle_alpha   90.00
_cell.angle_beta   90.00
_cell.angle_gamma   90.00
#
_symmetry.space_group_name_H-M   'P 1'
#
loop_
_entity.id
_entity.type
_entity.pdbx_description
1 polymer ?
#
loop_
_entity_poly.entity_id
_entity_poly.type
_entity_poly.pdbx_seq_one_letter_code
_entity_poly.pdbx_strand_id
1 'polypeptide(L)'
;MAETAYGVTVKLLGLLGSLTYQELSLAWGVRNDLTKLESTVSAIKAVLLDAKEKQASDHRLNHWLGELKDVLNDAENVLDEFHYRVLQKEAMKRYGSTSKKVCHFFSSSNNPLAFRFEMANKIKGVRERVDDIADKKDKFNLAQGLEDGNITMHQRDMTHSFVHPSNVIGRDEDKENIIRLLMHQDAGRNVSVIPIVGIGGLGKTTLAKLVYNDEVVVSHFQLRMWVCVSENFNVTRLIKEILKSAVGTIDENLSVDQLQVRLRKLLENEKFLLVLDDIWNEDRNKWIELEDLLLSGCNGSKIIVTTRNSFVATIMGTAPTYNLDVLIQENCFSLFVKLAFKEGDEKQYPNLLQIGREIVRKCKGVPLAVKTLAGLLYSKIDEGEWKYVRDNEIWNLEQKEGDILPALRLSYNQLPFHLKQCFAYCSLFPKDYLFTNLQLIQFWMAHGILQSPVNENQELEDVGDLYIKELLSRSFFQDLDVQQICFHTFKMHDLVHDLALSIAKGECSIVTKDSSISAEVCHLFFFDNDQEVTTQLEKLSKVRTIIFETKQPVSLFEACILRFKYLRVLNFKESSFEVLPSSIGTLKLLRYLNLSGNRIIKRLPNSICKLHSLQTLLLADCENLERLPKDMRYMISLRFLMVTTKHTCMSENGEGCFNSLRFLVIGACGRLKCLFGGMDGRLAYLRTLIVGKCPNLTSLSLSIKNLTALEFLWIGNCKELILMEGEDYQDLKLSLRILKIVNLPKLEVLPQWLQASANTLHCLEIECCENFTNLPVWLPRLKSLQKLKITNCLKLSSLPEGMQALTTLRELKIEDCPNLSRKCREEDWAKISHVPKIFIDEDNGSSIDTDDNISDDELPFLSKEN
;
A
#
# COMPACT_ATOMS: atom_id res chain seq x y z
N MET A 1 -12.55 15.57 -14.61
CA MET A 1 -11.93 16.20 -15.82
C MET A 1 -11.19 17.47 -15.47
N ALA A 2 -11.81 18.54 -14.94
CA ALA A 2 -11.03 19.67 -14.40
C ALA A 2 -10.01 19.20 -13.34
N GLU A 3 -10.45 18.26 -12.48
CA GLU A 3 -9.62 17.58 -11.48
C GLU A 3 -8.57 16.61 -12.04
N THR A 4 -8.65 16.24 -13.32
CA THR A 4 -7.58 15.47 -13.95
C THR A 4 -6.62 16.44 -14.61
N ALA A 5 -7.17 17.39 -15.38
CA ALA A 5 -6.45 18.42 -16.11
C ALA A 5 -5.53 19.23 -15.21
N TYR A 6 -6.00 19.71 -14.05
CA TYR A 6 -5.15 20.57 -13.21
C TYR A 6 -3.95 19.81 -12.65
N GLY A 7 -4.07 18.53 -12.33
CA GLY A 7 -2.92 17.78 -11.81
C GLY A 7 -1.94 17.43 -12.91
N VAL A 8 -2.44 17.19 -14.13
CA VAL A 8 -1.56 17.14 -15.31
C VAL A 8 -0.87 18.49 -15.53
N THR A 9 -1.56 19.64 -15.37
CA THR A 9 -0.89 20.96 -15.47
C THR A 9 0.17 21.17 -14.39
N VAL A 10 -0.09 20.80 -13.13
CA VAL A 10 0.88 20.89 -12.04
C VAL A 10 2.11 20.04 -12.35
N LYS A 11 1.89 18.80 -12.83
CA LYS A 11 2.98 17.92 -13.24
C LYS A 11 3.77 18.48 -14.41
N LEU A 12 3.10 19.00 -15.44
CA LEU A 12 3.74 19.62 -16.60
C LEU A 12 4.59 20.82 -16.19
N LEU A 13 4.08 21.70 -15.32
CA LEU A 13 4.82 22.85 -14.81
C LEU A 13 6.01 22.41 -13.96
N GLY A 14 5.85 21.38 -13.11
CA GLY A 14 6.95 20.80 -12.35
C GLY A 14 8.04 20.20 -13.25
N LEU A 15 7.64 19.53 -14.33
CA LEU A 15 8.57 19.08 -15.36
C LEU A 15 9.28 20.29 -15.98
N LEU A 16 8.53 21.25 -16.53
CA LEU A 16 9.03 22.44 -17.23
C LEU A 16 9.98 23.31 -16.38
N GLY A 17 9.72 23.42 -15.07
CA GLY A 17 10.56 24.19 -14.14
C GLY A 17 11.79 23.45 -13.62
N SER A 18 11.95 22.15 -13.91
CA SER A 18 13.07 21.36 -13.37
C SER A 18 14.42 21.72 -14.01
N LEU A 19 15.53 21.46 -13.30
CA LEU A 19 16.90 21.62 -13.82
C LEU A 19 17.15 20.87 -15.13
N THR A 20 16.43 19.76 -15.36
CA THR A 20 16.51 19.03 -16.64
C THR A 20 16.05 19.88 -17.83
N TYR A 21 15.18 20.88 -17.59
CA TYR A 21 14.68 21.80 -18.61
C TYR A 21 15.63 22.94 -18.97
N GLN A 22 16.56 23.29 -18.08
CA GLN A 22 17.64 24.21 -18.44
C GLN A 22 18.57 23.58 -19.48
N GLU A 23 18.83 22.27 -19.39
CA GLU A 23 19.50 21.50 -20.44
C GLU A 23 18.62 21.31 -21.70
N LEU A 24 17.29 21.23 -21.57
CA LEU A 24 16.32 21.18 -22.69
C LEU A 24 16.41 22.41 -23.60
N SER A 25 16.69 23.57 -23.03
CA SER A 25 16.71 24.85 -23.74
C SER A 25 17.85 25.00 -24.77
N LEU A 26 18.82 24.07 -24.77
CA LEU A 26 20.00 24.08 -25.64
C LEU A 26 19.74 23.47 -27.04
N ALA A 27 18.56 22.91 -27.30
CA ALA A 27 18.15 22.46 -28.62
C ALA A 27 17.52 23.62 -29.43
N TRP A 28 17.88 23.73 -30.72
CA TRP A 28 17.41 24.82 -31.59
C TRP A 28 15.86 24.86 -31.64
N GLY A 29 15.26 26.02 -31.34
CA GLY A 29 13.82 26.25 -31.40
C GLY A 29 13.01 25.76 -30.19
N VAL A 30 13.54 24.79 -29.42
CA VAL A 30 12.81 24.12 -28.32
C VAL A 30 12.56 25.05 -27.13
N ARG A 31 13.50 25.93 -26.78
CA ARG A 31 13.37 26.85 -25.64
C ARG A 31 12.14 27.76 -25.75
N ASN A 32 11.91 28.32 -26.93
CA ASN A 32 10.79 29.23 -27.16
C ASN A 32 9.45 28.48 -27.12
N ASP A 33 9.40 27.25 -27.64
CA ASP A 33 8.18 26.45 -27.61
C ASP A 33 7.84 25.99 -26.19
N LEU A 34 8.85 25.61 -25.39
CA LEU A 34 8.67 25.21 -23.99
C LEU A 34 8.23 26.38 -23.09
N THR A 35 8.86 27.55 -23.24
CA THR A 35 8.48 28.75 -22.46
C THR A 35 7.07 29.22 -22.79
N LYS A 36 6.66 29.14 -24.05
CA LYS A 36 5.26 29.38 -24.44
C LYS A 36 4.32 28.34 -23.85
N LEU A 37 4.65 27.05 -23.96
CA LEU A 37 3.86 25.98 -23.37
C LEU A 37 3.69 26.17 -21.86
N GLU A 38 4.76 26.52 -21.14
CA GLU A 38 4.73 26.84 -19.71
C GLU A 38 3.80 28.01 -19.38
N SER A 39 3.88 29.09 -20.16
CA SER A 39 2.99 30.26 -20.03
C SER A 39 1.52 29.87 -20.26
N THR A 40 1.22 29.13 -21.32
CA THR A 40 -0.15 28.72 -21.66
C THR A 40 -0.70 27.75 -20.60
N VAL A 41 0.08 26.75 -20.18
CA VAL A 41 -0.32 25.79 -19.14
C VAL A 41 -0.54 26.50 -17.79
N SER A 42 0.27 27.51 -17.46
CA SER A 42 0.08 28.32 -16.25
C SER A 42 -1.23 29.13 -16.31
N ALA A 43 -1.52 29.75 -17.46
CA ALA A 43 -2.76 30.49 -17.67
C ALA A 43 -4.01 29.60 -17.65
N ILE A 44 -3.88 28.34 -18.05
CA ILE A 44 -4.93 27.32 -17.92
C ILE A 44 -5.09 26.91 -16.46
N LYS A 45 -3.99 26.58 -15.76
CA LYS A 45 -4.01 26.19 -14.33
C LYS A 45 -4.77 27.22 -13.49
N ALA A 46 -4.54 28.51 -13.73
CA ALA A 46 -5.16 29.62 -13.00
C ALA A 46 -6.70 29.66 -13.09
N VAL A 47 -7.30 29.09 -14.13
CA VAL A 47 -8.77 29.10 -14.32
C VAL A 47 -9.44 27.76 -14.03
N LEU A 48 -8.66 26.68 -13.82
CA LEU A 48 -9.21 25.33 -13.68
C LEU A 48 -10.00 25.14 -12.38
N LEU A 49 -9.77 25.96 -11.35
CA LEU A 49 -10.56 25.96 -10.12
C LEU A 49 -11.99 26.46 -10.39
N ASP A 50 -12.15 27.61 -11.03
CA ASP A 50 -13.47 28.14 -11.42
C ASP A 50 -14.15 27.23 -12.45
N ALA A 51 -13.38 26.65 -13.38
CA ALA A 51 -13.90 25.67 -14.33
C ALA A 51 -14.45 24.41 -13.63
N LYS A 52 -13.85 23.97 -12.53
CA LYS A 52 -14.34 22.84 -11.74
C LYS A 52 -15.72 23.12 -11.15
N GLU A 53 -15.92 24.30 -10.57
CA GLU A 53 -17.19 24.68 -9.95
C GLU A 53 -18.31 24.76 -10.98
N LYS A 54 -18.02 25.31 -12.17
CA LYS A 54 -19.00 25.48 -13.27
C LYS A 54 -19.20 24.23 -14.13
N GLN A 55 -18.33 23.22 -14.03
CA GLN A 55 -18.36 22.02 -14.89
C GLN A 55 -19.68 21.25 -14.79
N ALA A 56 -20.31 21.21 -13.62
CA ALA A 56 -21.52 20.42 -13.41
C ALA A 56 -22.75 20.96 -14.17
N SER A 57 -22.77 22.27 -14.46
CA SER A 57 -23.91 22.97 -15.06
C SER A 57 -23.71 23.33 -16.54
N ASP A 58 -22.50 23.21 -17.11
CA ASP A 58 -22.20 23.58 -18.50
C ASP A 58 -21.61 22.40 -19.31
N HIS A 59 -22.42 21.82 -20.19
CA HIS A 59 -22.01 20.74 -21.09
C HIS A 59 -20.90 21.14 -22.08
N ARG A 60 -20.85 22.40 -22.52
CA ARG A 60 -19.81 22.89 -23.44
C ARG A 60 -18.47 23.00 -22.73
N LEU A 61 -18.48 23.46 -21.48
CA LEU A 61 -17.30 23.49 -20.62
C LEU A 61 -16.81 22.06 -20.33
N ASN A 62 -17.73 21.12 -20.09
CA ASN A 62 -17.41 19.71 -19.88
C ASN A 62 -16.70 19.09 -21.10
N HIS A 63 -17.16 19.38 -22.33
CA HIS A 63 -16.50 18.95 -23.56
C HIS A 63 -15.10 19.57 -23.69
N TRP A 64 -14.97 20.88 -23.50
CA TRP A 64 -13.68 21.58 -23.56
C TRP A 64 -12.67 21.03 -22.55
N LEU A 65 -13.09 20.72 -21.32
CA LEU A 65 -12.25 20.08 -20.31
C LEU A 65 -11.79 18.68 -20.71
N GLY A 66 -12.61 17.94 -21.47
CA GLY A 66 -12.24 16.65 -22.05
C GLY A 66 -11.14 16.78 -23.10
N GLU A 67 -11.32 17.69 -24.07
CA GLU A 67 -10.28 17.99 -25.08
C GLU A 67 -8.98 18.46 -24.42
N LEU A 68 -9.08 19.38 -23.45
CA LEU A 68 -7.94 19.90 -22.72
C LEU A 68 -7.19 18.78 -21.99
N LYS A 69 -7.91 17.89 -21.29
CA LYS A 69 -7.31 16.73 -20.60
C LYS A 69 -6.49 15.87 -21.55
N ASP A 70 -7.05 15.55 -22.72
CA ASP A 70 -6.39 14.71 -23.71
C ASP A 70 -5.12 15.36 -24.26
N VAL A 71 -5.15 16.65 -24.58
CA VAL A 71 -3.96 17.35 -25.10
C VAL A 71 -2.89 17.55 -24.03
N LEU A 72 -3.27 17.81 -22.77
CA LEU A 72 -2.33 17.87 -21.66
C LEU A 72 -1.66 16.51 -21.40
N ASN A 73 -2.42 15.41 -21.52
CA ASN A 73 -1.86 14.05 -21.44
C ASN A 73 -0.86 13.75 -22.57
N ASP A 74 -1.14 14.22 -23.79
CA ASP A 74 -0.19 14.13 -24.91
C ASP A 74 1.07 14.96 -24.65
N ALA A 75 0.92 16.16 -24.08
CA ALA A 75 2.06 16.99 -23.67
C ALA A 75 2.93 16.25 -22.66
N GLU A 76 2.29 15.65 -21.65
CA GLU A 76 2.97 14.89 -20.62
C GLU A 76 3.74 13.71 -21.21
N ASN A 77 3.15 12.97 -22.16
CA ASN A 77 3.82 11.86 -22.85
C ASN A 77 5.05 12.33 -23.64
N VAL A 78 4.97 13.46 -24.35
CA VAL A 78 6.09 14.04 -25.11
C VAL A 78 7.22 14.51 -24.19
N LEU A 79 6.85 15.21 -23.11
CA LEU A 79 7.81 15.69 -22.11
C LEU A 79 8.50 14.52 -21.37
N ASP A 80 7.75 13.48 -21.01
CA ASP A 80 8.29 12.25 -20.41
C ASP A 80 9.25 11.52 -21.39
N GLU A 81 8.94 11.46 -22.69
CA GLU A 81 9.85 10.85 -23.69
C GLU A 81 11.17 11.62 -23.79
N PHE A 82 11.12 12.95 -23.66
CA PHE A 82 12.34 13.74 -23.59
C PHE A 82 13.09 13.50 -22.29
N HIS A 83 12.40 13.49 -21.16
CA HIS A 83 13.04 13.25 -19.86
C HIS A 83 13.77 11.91 -19.84
N TYR A 84 13.16 10.85 -20.39
CA TYR A 84 13.84 9.56 -20.60
C TYR A 84 15.17 9.71 -21.36
N ARG A 85 15.25 10.60 -22.35
CA ARG A 85 16.47 10.83 -23.14
C ARG A 85 17.54 11.59 -22.35
N VAL A 86 17.15 12.47 -21.44
CA VAL A 86 18.07 13.09 -20.48
C VAL A 86 18.66 12.00 -19.59
N LEU A 87 17.81 11.15 -19.01
CA LEU A 87 18.26 10.02 -18.17
C LEU A 87 19.17 9.07 -18.94
N GLN A 88 18.84 8.76 -20.20
CA GLN A 88 19.69 7.95 -21.07
C GLN A 88 21.08 8.57 -21.27
N LYS A 89 21.15 9.87 -21.57
CA LYS A 89 22.43 10.58 -21.74
C LYS A 89 23.24 10.62 -20.45
N GLU A 90 22.57 10.85 -19.32
CA GLU A 90 23.21 10.86 -18.01
C GLU A 90 23.79 9.49 -17.67
N ALA A 91 23.03 8.41 -17.87
CA ALA A 91 23.51 7.05 -17.69
C ALA A 91 24.73 6.75 -18.58
N MET A 92 24.73 7.22 -19.82
CA MET A 92 25.88 7.09 -20.73
C MET A 92 27.06 7.96 -20.31
N LYS A 93 26.84 9.16 -19.76
CA LYS A 93 27.91 10.03 -19.24
C LYS A 93 28.60 9.36 -18.05
N ARG A 94 27.82 8.86 -17.10
CA ARG A 94 28.29 8.21 -15.85
C ARG A 94 28.96 6.85 -16.10
N TYR A 95 28.39 6.01 -16.96
CA TYR A 95 28.78 4.58 -17.07
C TYR A 95 29.07 4.08 -18.49
N GLY A 96 28.99 4.93 -19.52
CA GLY A 96 29.24 4.54 -20.90
C GLY A 96 30.73 4.40 -21.20
N SER A 97 31.14 3.25 -21.76
CA SER A 97 32.48 3.09 -22.33
C SER A 97 32.64 3.95 -23.59
N THR A 98 33.87 4.31 -23.93
CA THR A 98 34.17 5.13 -25.13
C THR A 98 33.59 4.50 -26.40
N SER A 99 33.72 3.18 -26.56
CA SER A 99 33.12 2.45 -27.69
C SER A 99 31.59 2.51 -27.69
N LYS A 100 30.92 2.28 -26.54
CA LYS A 100 29.45 2.39 -26.45
C LYS A 100 28.97 3.82 -26.73
N LYS A 101 29.69 4.84 -26.27
CA LYS A 101 29.39 6.26 -26.54
C LYS A 101 29.44 6.57 -28.05
N VAL A 102 30.47 6.08 -28.75
CA VAL A 102 30.62 6.26 -30.20
C VAL A 102 29.53 5.49 -30.97
N CYS A 103 29.32 4.20 -30.69
CA CYS A 103 28.26 3.42 -31.35
C CYS A 103 26.86 4.02 -31.12
N HIS A 104 26.61 4.58 -29.93
CA HIS A 104 25.34 5.24 -29.63
C HIS A 104 25.15 6.52 -30.44
N PHE A 105 26.20 7.34 -30.59
CA PHE A 105 26.16 8.58 -31.37
C PHE A 105 25.80 8.34 -32.85
N PHE A 106 26.29 7.25 -33.43
CA PHE A 106 26.08 6.90 -34.84
C PHE A 106 24.89 5.96 -35.11
N SER A 107 24.17 5.51 -34.07
CA SER A 107 22.97 4.68 -34.25
C SER A 107 21.81 5.53 -34.81
N SER A 108 21.14 5.05 -35.87
CA SER A 108 20.05 5.78 -36.55
C SER A 108 18.90 6.21 -35.62
N SER A 109 18.62 5.43 -34.58
CA SER A 109 17.60 5.71 -33.56
C SER A 109 18.06 6.63 -32.41
N ASN A 110 19.35 6.95 -32.34
CA ASN A 110 19.97 7.71 -31.24
C ASN A 110 20.85 8.88 -31.69
N ASN A 111 20.83 9.22 -33.00
CA ASN A 111 21.51 10.39 -33.52
C ASN A 111 21.03 11.65 -32.77
N PRO A 112 21.92 12.38 -32.05
CA PRO A 112 21.52 13.51 -31.23
C PRO A 112 20.83 14.65 -32.00
N LEU A 113 21.19 14.87 -33.27
CA LEU A 113 20.60 15.92 -34.10
C LEU A 113 19.22 15.51 -34.61
N ALA A 114 19.07 14.28 -35.10
CA ALA A 114 17.78 13.75 -35.55
C ALA A 114 16.76 13.73 -34.40
N PHE A 115 17.17 13.30 -33.21
CA PHE A 115 16.33 13.33 -32.02
C PHE A 115 15.93 14.74 -31.60
N ARG A 116 16.87 15.70 -31.61
CA ARG A 116 16.56 17.12 -31.30
C ARG A 116 15.50 17.68 -32.24
N PHE A 117 15.60 17.38 -33.53
CA PHE A 117 14.63 17.82 -34.52
C PHE A 117 13.27 17.12 -34.36
N GLU A 118 13.26 15.79 -34.15
CA GLU A 118 12.04 15.02 -33.88
C GLU A 118 11.30 15.56 -32.66
N MET A 119 12.02 15.79 -31.55
CA MET A 119 11.41 16.32 -30.35
C MET A 119 10.95 17.77 -30.54
N ALA A 120 11.75 18.62 -31.19
CA ALA A 120 11.34 19.99 -31.46
C ALA A 120 10.00 20.03 -32.19
N ASN A 121 9.81 19.17 -33.20
CA ASN A 121 8.53 19.06 -33.89
C ASN A 121 7.40 18.52 -33.01
N LYS A 122 7.66 17.51 -32.16
CA LYS A 122 6.66 16.98 -31.21
C LYS A 122 6.22 18.03 -30.19
N ILE A 123 7.17 18.73 -29.56
CA ILE A 123 6.90 19.80 -28.60
C ILE A 123 6.13 20.93 -29.28
N LYS A 124 6.60 21.37 -30.46
CA LYS A 124 5.94 22.41 -31.25
C LYS A 124 4.49 22.06 -31.57
N GLY A 125 4.25 20.83 -32.04
CA GLY A 125 2.92 20.35 -32.40
C GLY A 125 1.99 20.22 -31.20
N VAL A 126 2.47 19.75 -30.05
CA VAL A 126 1.64 19.72 -28.84
C VAL A 126 1.37 21.14 -28.33
N ARG A 127 2.36 22.02 -28.32
CA ARG A 127 2.16 23.42 -27.94
C ARG A 127 1.09 24.10 -28.80
N GLU A 128 1.13 23.95 -30.12
CA GLU A 128 0.08 24.51 -31.00
C GLU A 128 -1.31 23.99 -30.62
N ARG A 129 -1.46 22.69 -30.38
CA ARG A 129 -2.74 22.12 -29.93
C ARG A 129 -3.19 22.63 -28.55
N VAL A 130 -2.26 22.86 -27.62
CA VAL A 130 -2.58 23.44 -26.31
C VAL A 130 -3.03 24.89 -26.47
N ASP A 131 -2.35 25.68 -27.29
CA ASP A 131 -2.70 27.07 -27.59
C ASP A 131 -4.09 27.14 -28.26
N ASP A 132 -4.38 26.30 -29.26
CA ASP A 132 -5.68 26.24 -29.94
C ASP A 132 -6.85 25.94 -28.97
N ILE A 133 -6.62 25.11 -27.96
CA ILE A 133 -7.62 24.80 -26.92
C ILE A 133 -7.71 25.94 -25.90
N ALA A 134 -6.57 26.55 -25.55
CA ALA A 134 -6.51 27.70 -24.66
C ALA A 134 -7.27 28.89 -25.25
N ASP A 135 -7.22 29.13 -26.56
CA ASP A 135 -7.96 30.22 -27.21
C ASP A 135 -9.49 30.04 -27.11
N LYS A 136 -9.98 28.81 -26.96
CA LYS A 136 -11.40 28.53 -26.71
C LYS A 136 -11.83 28.90 -25.28
N LYS A 137 -10.90 29.01 -24.33
CA LYS A 137 -11.13 29.25 -22.90
C LYS A 137 -11.89 30.55 -22.64
N ASP A 138 -11.60 31.59 -23.40
CA ASP A 138 -12.16 32.93 -23.18
C ASP A 138 -13.68 32.99 -23.43
N LYS A 139 -14.25 31.96 -24.09
CA LYS A 139 -15.69 31.82 -24.32
C LYS A 139 -16.50 31.44 -23.06
N PHE A 140 -15.82 31.05 -21.97
CA PHE A 140 -16.46 30.54 -20.76
C PHE A 140 -16.45 31.54 -19.58
N ASN A 141 -15.88 32.74 -19.76
CA ASN A 141 -15.79 33.79 -18.71
C ASN A 141 -15.29 33.23 -17.36
N LEU A 142 -14.18 32.50 -17.40
CA LEU A 142 -13.61 31.87 -16.22
C LEU A 142 -12.78 32.88 -15.41
N ALA A 143 -13.02 32.96 -14.11
CA ALA A 143 -12.25 33.79 -13.20
C ALA A 143 -10.92 33.12 -12.84
N GLN A 144 -9.89 33.93 -12.57
CA GLN A 144 -8.66 33.41 -11.98
C GLN A 144 -8.94 33.06 -10.51
N GLY A 145 -8.76 31.78 -10.16
CA GLY A 145 -8.84 31.32 -8.78
C GLY A 145 -7.55 31.64 -8.03
N LEU A 146 -7.66 31.90 -6.72
CA LEU A 146 -6.50 31.88 -5.82
C LEU A 146 -5.89 30.46 -5.85
N GLU A 147 -4.55 30.35 -5.86
CA GLU A 147 -3.88 29.04 -5.86
C GLU A 147 -4.39 28.16 -4.71
N ASP A 148 -4.49 26.84 -4.96
CA ASP A 148 -4.85 25.84 -3.95
C ASP A 148 -3.91 26.05 -2.77
N GLY A 149 -4.46 26.54 -1.65
CA GLY A 149 -3.66 26.98 -0.51
C GLY A 149 -2.71 25.87 -0.08
N ASN A 150 -1.46 26.21 0.23
CA ASN A 150 -0.53 25.30 0.89
C ASN A 150 -1.11 24.94 2.26
N ILE A 151 -2.02 23.96 2.31
CA ILE A 151 -2.53 23.42 3.55
C ILE A 151 -1.33 22.82 4.25
N THR A 152 -0.96 23.43 5.37
CA THR A 152 0.11 22.95 6.23
C THR A 152 -0.32 21.57 6.72
N MET A 153 0.36 20.51 6.25
CA MET A 153 0.03 19.15 6.65
C MET A 153 0.37 18.99 8.14
N HIS A 154 -0.63 19.08 9.00
CA HIS A 154 -0.46 18.78 10.42
C HIS A 154 -0.30 17.27 10.58
N GLN A 155 0.84 16.87 11.13
CA GLN A 155 1.14 15.47 11.46
C GLN A 155 0.15 15.01 12.54
N ARG A 156 -0.78 14.12 12.20
CA ARG A 156 -1.82 13.60 13.10
C ARG A 156 -1.39 12.28 13.75
N ASP A 157 -1.90 12.01 14.94
CA ASP A 157 -1.79 10.68 15.56
C ASP A 157 -2.71 9.69 14.84
N MET A 158 -2.16 8.53 14.48
CA MET A 158 -2.80 7.54 13.61
C MET A 158 -3.88 6.73 14.35
N THR A 159 -5.03 6.51 13.72
CA THR A 159 -6.04 5.54 14.20
C THR A 159 -5.65 4.12 13.78
N HIS A 160 -5.63 3.18 14.73
CA HIS A 160 -5.21 1.79 14.58
C HIS A 160 -6.33 0.87 14.03
N SER A 161 -5.98 -0.23 13.34
CA SER A 161 -6.94 -1.25 12.83
C SER A 161 -7.75 -1.91 13.92
N PHE A 162 -7.15 -2.07 15.10
CA PHE A 162 -7.79 -2.76 16.19
C PHE A 162 -9.00 -1.92 16.64
N VAL A 163 -10.19 -2.44 16.39
CA VAL A 163 -11.41 -1.89 16.96
C VAL A 163 -11.40 -2.26 18.44
N HIS A 164 -10.69 -1.46 19.24
CA HIS A 164 -10.76 -1.60 20.69
C HIS A 164 -12.24 -1.45 21.10
N PRO A 165 -12.80 -2.33 21.94
CA PRO A 165 -14.20 -2.23 22.35
C PRO A 165 -14.58 -0.84 22.87
N SER A 166 -13.67 -0.18 23.59
CA SER A 166 -13.83 1.22 24.07
C SER A 166 -13.88 2.28 22.96
N ASN A 167 -13.57 1.94 21.71
CA ASN A 167 -13.65 2.82 20.56
C ASN A 167 -14.98 2.70 19.79
N VAL A 168 -15.82 1.72 20.09
CA VAL A 168 -17.16 1.61 19.52
C VAL A 168 -18.17 2.18 20.51
N ILE A 169 -19.06 3.04 20.02
CA ILE A 169 -20.03 3.76 20.84
C ILE A 169 -21.43 3.30 20.46
N GLY A 170 -22.22 2.90 21.45
CA GLY A 170 -23.66 2.67 21.28
C GLY A 170 -24.04 1.37 20.57
N ARG A 171 -23.22 0.32 20.67
CA ARG A 171 -23.44 -0.99 20.03
C ARG A 171 -23.43 -2.16 21.01
N ASP A 172 -23.47 -1.90 22.31
CA ASP A 172 -23.38 -2.93 23.35
C ASP A 172 -24.61 -3.85 23.34
N GLU A 173 -25.81 -3.28 23.24
CA GLU A 173 -27.07 -4.05 23.14
C GLU A 173 -27.13 -4.89 21.86
N ASP A 174 -26.73 -4.30 20.72
CA ASP A 174 -26.64 -5.00 19.44
C ASP A 174 -25.70 -6.22 19.54
N LYS A 175 -24.54 -6.03 20.17
CA LYS A 175 -23.54 -7.09 20.40
C LYS A 175 -24.12 -8.21 21.27
N GLU A 176 -24.74 -7.87 22.40
CA GLU A 176 -25.36 -8.86 23.29
C GLU A 176 -26.45 -9.67 22.60
N ASN A 177 -27.30 -9.02 21.79
CA ASN A 177 -28.37 -9.70 21.06
C ASN A 177 -27.83 -10.72 20.07
N ILE A 178 -26.77 -10.39 19.32
CA ILE A 178 -26.13 -11.33 18.39
C ILE A 178 -25.46 -12.47 19.16
N ILE A 179 -24.78 -12.18 20.28
CA ILE A 179 -24.21 -13.25 21.13
C ILE A 179 -25.31 -14.20 21.60
N ARG A 180 -26.48 -13.70 22.03
CA ARG A 180 -27.62 -14.57 22.40
C ARG A 180 -28.06 -15.47 21.24
N LEU A 181 -28.11 -14.96 20.01
CA LEU A 181 -28.43 -15.76 18.82
C LEU A 181 -27.35 -16.82 18.52
N LEU A 182 -26.08 -16.50 18.72
CA LEU A 182 -24.97 -17.45 18.57
C LEU A 182 -25.01 -18.57 19.61
N MET A 183 -25.41 -18.26 20.84
CA MET A 183 -25.49 -19.24 21.93
C MET A 183 -26.76 -20.10 21.89
N HIS A 184 -27.76 -19.74 21.08
CA HIS A 184 -28.99 -20.50 20.94
C HIS A 184 -28.77 -21.82 20.20
N GLN A 185 -29.23 -22.93 20.77
CA GLN A 185 -29.16 -24.25 20.14
C GLN A 185 -30.45 -24.55 19.37
N ASP A 186 -30.33 -24.68 18.05
CA ASP A 186 -31.44 -25.10 17.19
C ASP A 186 -31.52 -26.62 17.14
N ALA A 187 -32.56 -27.22 17.74
CA ALA A 187 -32.70 -28.67 17.88
C ALA A 187 -32.88 -29.45 16.55
N GLY A 188 -32.90 -28.77 15.40
CA GLY A 188 -33.19 -29.36 14.08
C GLY A 188 -32.15 -29.13 12.98
N ARG A 189 -31.04 -28.41 13.22
CA ARG A 189 -29.99 -28.17 12.22
C ARG A 189 -28.60 -28.19 12.84
N ASN A 190 -27.63 -28.80 12.16
CA ASN A 190 -26.24 -28.80 12.62
C ASN A 190 -25.59 -27.42 12.51
N VAL A 191 -25.91 -26.68 11.45
CA VAL A 191 -25.38 -25.34 11.16
C VAL A 191 -26.54 -24.37 10.97
N SER A 192 -26.44 -23.18 11.58
CA SER A 192 -27.43 -22.10 11.39
C SER A 192 -26.77 -20.81 10.92
N VAL A 193 -27.43 -20.10 10.00
CA VAL A 193 -27.00 -18.82 9.44
C VAL A 193 -27.80 -17.68 10.06
N ILE A 194 -27.09 -16.69 10.61
CA ILE A 194 -27.63 -15.47 11.23
C ILE A 194 -27.30 -14.28 10.32
N PRO A 195 -28.27 -13.75 9.56
CA PRO A 195 -28.06 -12.56 8.73
C PRO A 195 -28.10 -11.28 9.57
N ILE A 196 -27.12 -10.40 9.36
CA ILE A 196 -27.08 -9.01 9.85
C ILE A 196 -27.29 -8.10 8.64
N VAL A 197 -28.42 -7.40 8.62
CA VAL A 197 -28.83 -6.55 7.50
C VAL A 197 -28.82 -5.08 7.92
N GLY A 198 -28.37 -4.21 7.03
CA GLY A 198 -28.42 -2.78 7.26
C GLY A 198 -27.74 -2.00 6.13
N ILE A 199 -28.02 -0.70 6.05
CA ILE A 199 -27.44 0.18 5.03
C ILE A 199 -25.91 0.21 5.08
N GLY A 200 -25.27 0.66 4.00
CA GLY A 200 -23.81 0.77 3.93
C GLY A 200 -23.27 1.81 4.94
N GLY A 201 -22.09 1.55 5.52
CA GLY A 201 -21.47 2.46 6.50
C GLY A 201 -22.08 2.43 7.91
N LEU A 202 -23.07 1.58 8.18
CA LEU A 202 -23.78 1.48 9.47
C LEU A 202 -22.97 0.82 10.61
N GLY A 203 -21.86 0.18 10.26
CA GLY A 203 -21.00 -0.54 11.22
C GLY A 203 -21.29 -2.04 11.35
N LYS A 204 -21.90 -2.69 10.34
CA LYS A 204 -22.17 -4.14 10.35
C LYS A 204 -20.89 -4.97 10.57
N THR A 205 -19.86 -4.74 9.76
CA THR A 205 -18.54 -5.35 9.91
C THR A 205 -17.93 -5.06 11.28
N THR A 206 -18.09 -3.83 11.79
CA THR A 206 -17.60 -3.45 13.13
C THR A 206 -18.30 -4.26 14.22
N LEU A 207 -19.63 -4.40 14.15
CA LEU A 207 -20.42 -5.18 15.08
C LEU A 207 -20.07 -6.67 15.02
N ALA A 208 -19.95 -7.23 13.82
CA ALA A 208 -19.53 -8.61 13.62
C ALA A 208 -18.11 -8.85 14.18
N LYS A 209 -17.17 -7.91 14.01
CA LYS A 209 -15.82 -7.96 14.62
C LYS A 209 -15.86 -7.92 16.15
N LEU A 210 -16.75 -7.11 16.75
CA LEU A 210 -16.93 -7.05 18.21
C LEU A 210 -17.46 -8.38 18.77
N VAL A 211 -18.41 -9.00 18.08
CA VAL A 211 -18.98 -10.30 18.47
C VAL A 211 -17.95 -11.40 18.27
N TYR A 212 -17.28 -11.45 17.12
CA TYR A 212 -16.30 -12.48 16.78
C TYR A 212 -15.13 -12.56 17.77
N ASN A 213 -14.70 -11.41 18.31
CA ASN A 213 -13.60 -11.29 19.27
C ASN A 213 -14.05 -11.27 20.74
N ASP A 214 -15.35 -11.46 21.01
CA ASP A 214 -15.85 -11.49 22.38
C ASP A 214 -15.38 -12.76 23.12
N GLU A 215 -15.01 -12.64 24.40
CA GLU A 215 -14.47 -13.75 25.20
C GLU A 215 -15.45 -14.94 25.28
N VAL A 216 -16.75 -14.69 25.34
CA VAL A 216 -17.77 -15.75 25.38
C VAL A 216 -17.84 -16.48 24.04
N VAL A 217 -17.67 -15.77 22.93
CA VAL A 217 -17.66 -16.36 21.59
C VAL A 217 -16.36 -17.12 21.35
N VAL A 218 -15.22 -16.54 21.72
CA VAL A 218 -13.89 -17.15 21.61
C VAL A 218 -13.82 -18.48 22.37
N SER A 219 -14.41 -18.55 23.57
CA SER A 219 -14.42 -19.77 24.38
C SER A 219 -15.45 -20.82 23.92
N HIS A 220 -16.45 -20.43 23.13
CA HIS A 220 -17.54 -21.33 22.71
C HIS A 220 -17.28 -22.05 21.38
N PHE A 221 -16.48 -21.47 20.48
CA PHE A 221 -16.20 -22.02 19.15
C PHE A 221 -14.72 -22.40 19.02
N GLN A 222 -14.46 -23.68 18.72
CA GLN A 222 -13.11 -24.23 18.58
C GLN A 222 -12.42 -23.69 17.32
N LEU A 223 -13.19 -23.58 16.23
CA LEU A 223 -12.73 -23.05 14.96
C LEU A 223 -13.47 -21.76 14.62
N ARG A 224 -12.73 -20.67 14.38
CA ARG A 224 -13.31 -19.38 14.00
C ARG A 224 -12.68 -18.91 12.70
N MET A 225 -13.51 -18.58 11.72
CA MET A 225 -13.08 -18.19 10.37
C MET A 225 -13.75 -16.87 9.97
N TRP A 226 -13.03 -16.02 9.25
CA TRP A 226 -13.54 -14.75 8.74
C TRP A 226 -13.18 -14.60 7.28
N VAL A 227 -14.20 -14.43 6.43
CA VAL A 227 -14.04 -14.26 4.99
C VAL A 227 -14.84 -13.05 4.52
N CYS A 228 -14.19 -12.15 3.81
CA CYS A 228 -14.85 -11.04 3.13
C CYS A 228 -15.21 -11.47 1.70
N VAL A 229 -16.46 -11.25 1.28
CA VAL A 229 -17.01 -11.77 0.03
C VAL A 229 -17.06 -10.66 -1.02
N SER A 230 -16.19 -10.74 -2.03
CA SER A 230 -16.23 -9.76 -3.13
C SER A 230 -17.50 -9.89 -3.98
N GLU A 231 -17.88 -8.82 -4.70
CA GLU A 231 -19.05 -8.79 -5.60
C GLU A 231 -19.05 -9.94 -6.62
N ASN A 232 -17.87 -10.37 -7.07
CA ASN A 232 -17.72 -11.57 -7.92
C ASN A 232 -17.77 -12.84 -7.05
N PHE A 233 -18.97 -13.39 -6.87
CA PHE A 233 -19.19 -14.60 -6.07
C PHE A 233 -18.78 -15.87 -6.83
N ASN A 234 -17.60 -16.38 -6.47
CA ASN A 234 -17.03 -17.64 -6.95
C ASN A 234 -16.83 -18.62 -5.78
N VAL A 235 -17.54 -19.75 -5.82
CA VAL A 235 -17.54 -20.76 -4.74
C VAL A 235 -16.16 -21.37 -4.52
N THR A 236 -15.43 -21.72 -5.59
CA THR A 236 -14.07 -22.26 -5.49
C THR A 236 -13.12 -21.29 -4.77
N ARG A 237 -13.21 -19.99 -5.08
CA ARG A 237 -12.42 -18.97 -4.38
C ARG A 237 -12.83 -18.84 -2.93
N LEU A 238 -14.12 -18.83 -2.62
CA LEU A 238 -14.60 -18.77 -1.23
C LEU A 238 -14.10 -19.96 -0.41
N ILE A 239 -14.09 -21.18 -0.97
CA ILE A 239 -13.51 -22.35 -0.30
C ILE A 239 -12.03 -22.11 0.01
N LYS A 240 -11.27 -21.57 -0.95
CA LYS A 240 -9.86 -21.20 -0.74
C LYS A 240 -9.70 -20.19 0.40
N GLU A 241 -10.50 -19.12 0.41
CA GLU A 241 -10.44 -18.09 1.45
C GLU A 241 -10.85 -18.62 2.84
N ILE A 242 -11.86 -19.50 2.92
CA ILE A 242 -12.26 -20.15 4.17
C ILE A 242 -11.11 -21.03 4.69
N LEU A 243 -10.52 -21.86 3.83
CA LEU A 243 -9.40 -22.72 4.20
C LEU A 243 -8.16 -21.90 4.62
N LYS A 244 -7.85 -20.81 3.91
CA LYS A 244 -6.78 -19.87 4.29
C LYS A 244 -7.07 -19.27 5.66
N SER A 245 -8.30 -18.81 5.92
CA SER A 245 -8.68 -18.25 7.22
C SER A 245 -8.54 -19.24 8.37
N ALA A 246 -8.70 -20.54 8.10
CA ALA A 246 -8.66 -21.58 9.12
C ALA A 246 -7.25 -22.14 9.38
N VAL A 247 -6.44 -22.32 8.34
CA VAL A 247 -5.16 -23.06 8.39
C VAL A 247 -3.95 -22.19 8.00
N GLY A 248 -4.16 -20.94 7.60
CA GLY A 248 -3.12 -19.99 7.18
C GLY A 248 -2.71 -20.13 5.71
N THR A 249 -2.12 -21.26 5.32
CA THR A 249 -1.61 -21.49 3.95
C THR A 249 -2.26 -22.68 3.25
N ILE A 250 -2.50 -22.53 1.94
CA ILE A 250 -3.03 -23.58 1.06
C ILE A 250 -2.25 -23.63 -0.25
N ASP A 251 -2.13 -24.82 -0.84
CA ASP A 251 -1.59 -24.95 -2.21
C ASP A 251 -2.64 -24.44 -3.21
N GLU A 252 -2.27 -23.41 -3.99
CA GLU A 252 -3.18 -22.79 -4.94
C GLU A 252 -3.50 -23.67 -6.16
N ASN A 253 -2.69 -24.71 -6.41
CA ASN A 253 -2.87 -25.63 -7.53
C ASN A 253 -3.83 -26.79 -7.22
N LEU A 254 -4.43 -26.83 -6.02
CA LEU A 254 -5.41 -27.85 -5.68
C LEU A 254 -6.62 -27.78 -6.62
N SER A 255 -7.09 -28.95 -7.05
CA SER A 255 -8.33 -29.06 -7.82
C SER A 255 -9.53 -28.71 -6.94
N VAL A 256 -10.66 -28.35 -7.57
CA VAL A 256 -11.91 -28.04 -6.86
C VAL A 256 -12.32 -29.18 -5.93
N ASP A 257 -12.24 -30.43 -6.39
CA ASP A 257 -12.57 -31.61 -5.59
C ASP A 257 -11.66 -31.75 -4.35
N GLN A 258 -10.37 -31.49 -4.51
CA GLN A 258 -9.41 -31.54 -3.40
C GLN A 258 -9.70 -30.46 -2.36
N LEU A 259 -10.05 -29.24 -2.81
CA LEU A 259 -10.44 -28.14 -1.93
C LEU A 259 -11.70 -28.46 -1.13
N GLN A 260 -12.73 -29.01 -1.80
CA GLN A 260 -13.98 -29.41 -1.14
C GLN A 260 -13.77 -30.53 -0.12
N VAL A 261 -12.97 -31.57 -0.44
CA VAL A 261 -12.65 -32.65 0.50
C VAL A 261 -11.90 -32.12 1.72
N ARG A 262 -10.96 -31.20 1.52
CA ARG A 262 -10.17 -30.61 2.60
C ARG A 262 -11.03 -29.75 3.52
N LEU A 263 -11.93 -28.94 2.96
CA LEU A 263 -12.87 -28.15 3.73
C LEU A 263 -13.79 -29.04 4.56
N ARG A 264 -14.41 -30.07 3.97
CA ARG A 264 -15.30 -30.97 4.73
C ARG A 264 -14.58 -31.67 5.88
N LYS A 265 -13.37 -32.17 5.66
CA LYS A 265 -12.55 -32.79 6.72
C LYS A 265 -12.18 -31.82 7.85
N LEU A 266 -11.96 -30.55 7.52
CA LEU A 266 -11.62 -29.52 8.50
C LEU A 266 -12.81 -29.17 9.40
N LEU A 267 -14.02 -29.19 8.84
CA LEU A 267 -15.25 -28.90 9.57
C LEU A 267 -15.82 -30.13 10.29
N GLU A 268 -15.44 -31.33 9.85
CA GLU A 268 -15.87 -32.59 10.44
C GLU A 268 -15.45 -32.66 11.92
N ASN A 269 -16.42 -32.86 12.81
CA ASN A 269 -16.26 -32.90 14.28
C ASN A 269 -15.87 -31.58 14.97
N GLU A 270 -15.80 -30.46 14.25
CA GLU A 270 -15.46 -29.15 14.82
C GLU A 270 -16.71 -28.27 14.98
N LYS A 271 -16.82 -27.62 16.14
CA LYS A 271 -17.83 -26.58 16.35
C LYS A 271 -17.27 -25.23 15.90
N PHE A 272 -17.75 -24.75 14.76
CA PHE A 272 -17.17 -23.57 14.12
C PHE A 272 -18.07 -22.34 14.11
N LEU A 273 -17.44 -21.16 14.04
CA LEU A 273 -18.05 -19.90 13.68
C LEU A 273 -17.41 -19.40 12.38
N LEU A 274 -18.22 -19.19 11.34
CA LEU A 274 -17.79 -18.59 10.08
C LEU A 274 -18.47 -17.23 9.89
N VAL A 275 -17.69 -16.18 9.66
CA VAL A 275 -18.23 -14.88 9.25
C VAL A 275 -18.02 -14.70 7.76
N LEU A 276 -19.11 -14.52 7.02
CA LEU A 276 -19.13 -14.13 5.63
C LEU A 276 -19.55 -12.65 5.53
N ASP A 277 -18.58 -11.76 5.36
CA ASP A 277 -18.77 -10.31 5.43
C ASP A 277 -19.05 -9.70 4.04
N ASP A 278 -20.03 -8.81 3.98
CA ASP A 278 -20.51 -7.99 2.84
C ASP A 278 -20.93 -8.81 1.60
N ILE A 279 -21.92 -9.71 1.76
CA ILE A 279 -22.43 -10.53 0.65
C ILE A 279 -23.44 -9.76 -0.21
N TRP A 280 -23.24 -9.83 -1.53
CA TRP A 280 -24.10 -9.17 -2.53
C TRP A 280 -24.83 -10.12 -3.48
N ASN A 281 -24.38 -11.37 -3.59
CA ASN A 281 -24.86 -12.28 -4.62
C ASN A 281 -26.25 -12.84 -4.31
N GLU A 282 -27.14 -12.77 -5.29
CA GLU A 282 -28.53 -13.23 -5.19
C GLU A 282 -28.77 -14.62 -5.82
N ASP A 283 -27.71 -15.27 -6.32
CA ASP A 283 -27.81 -16.58 -6.96
C ASP A 283 -27.90 -17.68 -5.90
N ARG A 284 -29.14 -18.13 -5.67
CA ARG A 284 -29.45 -19.19 -4.73
C ARG A 284 -28.70 -20.49 -5.01
N ASN A 285 -28.42 -20.84 -6.27
CA ASN A 285 -27.76 -22.10 -6.59
C ASN A 285 -26.30 -22.11 -6.12
N LYS A 286 -25.60 -20.97 -6.26
CA LYS A 286 -24.24 -20.81 -5.75
C LYS A 286 -24.18 -20.85 -4.23
N TRP A 287 -25.22 -20.33 -3.56
CA TRP A 287 -25.32 -20.48 -2.11
C TRP A 287 -25.53 -21.94 -1.70
N ILE A 288 -26.46 -22.66 -2.33
CA ILE A 288 -26.69 -24.09 -2.03
C ILE A 288 -25.41 -24.90 -2.21
N GLU A 289 -24.65 -24.64 -3.28
CA GLU A 289 -23.35 -25.29 -3.51
C GLU A 289 -22.36 -25.07 -2.35
N LEU A 290 -22.29 -23.85 -1.81
CA LEU A 290 -21.44 -23.54 -0.66
C LEU A 290 -22.01 -24.12 0.66
N GLU A 291 -23.33 -24.03 0.86
CA GLU A 291 -24.03 -24.52 2.04
C GLU A 291 -23.82 -26.03 2.21
N ASP A 292 -23.98 -26.81 1.13
CA ASP A 292 -23.76 -28.27 1.12
C ASP A 292 -22.37 -28.68 1.64
N LEU A 293 -21.36 -27.82 1.40
CA LEU A 293 -19.99 -28.05 1.88
C LEU A 293 -19.82 -27.71 3.36
N LEU A 294 -20.58 -26.72 3.86
CA LEU A 294 -20.49 -26.23 5.24
C LEU A 294 -21.34 -27.05 6.21
N LEU A 295 -22.37 -27.75 5.73
CA LEU A 295 -23.26 -28.60 6.54
C LEU A 295 -22.58 -29.81 7.22
N SER A 296 -21.31 -30.08 6.88
CA SER A 296 -20.51 -31.15 7.50
C SER A 296 -20.08 -30.83 8.95
N GLY A 297 -20.36 -29.64 9.46
CA GLY A 297 -20.00 -29.20 10.82
C GLY A 297 -20.76 -29.87 11.95
N CYS A 298 -20.21 -29.79 13.17
CA CYS A 298 -20.87 -30.24 14.39
C CYS A 298 -22.12 -29.42 14.72
N ASN A 299 -23.05 -30.05 15.45
CA ASN A 299 -24.24 -29.38 15.97
C ASN A 299 -23.88 -28.17 16.83
N GLY A 300 -24.53 -27.03 16.54
CA GLY A 300 -24.27 -25.74 17.18
C GLY A 300 -23.24 -24.88 16.44
N SER A 301 -22.79 -25.29 15.24
CA SER A 301 -21.96 -24.42 14.39
C SER A 301 -22.79 -23.27 13.83
N LYS A 302 -22.17 -22.09 13.70
CA LYS A 302 -22.87 -20.84 13.33
C LYS A 302 -22.19 -20.16 12.16
N ILE A 303 -22.98 -19.54 11.29
CA ILE A 303 -22.51 -18.67 10.22
C ILE A 303 -23.12 -17.29 10.43
N ILE A 304 -22.30 -16.25 10.51
CA ILE A 304 -22.76 -14.85 10.45
C ILE A 304 -22.63 -14.38 9.01
N VAL A 305 -23.71 -13.85 8.46
CA VAL A 305 -23.70 -13.20 7.14
C VAL A 305 -23.96 -11.72 7.35
N THR A 306 -23.10 -10.83 6.85
CA THR A 306 -23.45 -9.40 6.78
C THR A 306 -23.81 -9.03 5.35
N THR A 307 -24.89 -8.26 5.18
CA THR A 307 -25.32 -7.81 3.85
C THR A 307 -26.08 -6.49 3.93
N ARG A 308 -26.16 -5.79 2.79
CA ARG A 308 -27.02 -4.60 2.60
C ARG A 308 -28.37 -4.97 1.98
N ASN A 309 -28.52 -6.20 1.51
CA ASN A 309 -29.66 -6.65 0.74
C ASN A 309 -30.51 -7.64 1.55
N SER A 310 -31.74 -7.25 1.86
CA SER A 310 -32.68 -8.10 2.61
C SER A 310 -33.07 -9.37 1.84
N PHE A 311 -32.99 -9.35 0.51
CA PHE A 311 -33.24 -10.53 -0.31
C PHE A 311 -32.14 -11.59 -0.13
N VAL A 312 -30.86 -11.17 -0.11
CA VAL A 312 -29.72 -12.06 0.19
C VAL A 312 -29.87 -12.68 1.58
N ALA A 313 -30.27 -11.89 2.58
CA ALA A 313 -30.55 -12.41 3.92
C ALA A 313 -31.68 -13.45 3.95
N THR A 314 -32.69 -13.33 3.08
CA THR A 314 -33.78 -14.31 2.96
C THR A 314 -33.31 -15.60 2.27
N ILE A 315 -32.42 -15.50 1.28
CA ILE A 315 -31.84 -16.67 0.60
C ILE A 315 -30.98 -17.48 1.56
N MET A 316 -30.13 -16.81 2.33
CA MET A 316 -29.10 -17.48 3.14
C MET A 316 -29.53 -17.75 4.58
N GLY A 317 -30.47 -16.97 5.12
CA GLY A 317 -30.82 -17.00 6.53
C GLY A 317 -31.56 -18.27 6.94
N THR A 318 -31.12 -18.87 8.05
CA THR A 318 -31.83 -19.98 8.70
C THR A 318 -32.35 -19.60 10.08
N ALA A 319 -31.93 -18.45 10.59
CA ALA A 319 -32.37 -17.82 11.83
C ALA A 319 -32.99 -16.44 11.54
N PRO A 320 -33.70 -15.82 12.50
CA PRO A 320 -34.25 -14.48 12.33
C PRO A 320 -33.17 -13.49 11.88
N THR A 321 -33.51 -12.68 10.88
CA THR A 321 -32.63 -11.62 10.39
C THR A 321 -32.50 -10.52 11.44
N TYR A 322 -31.27 -10.18 11.78
CA TYR A 322 -30.96 -9.04 12.64
C TYR A 322 -30.85 -7.77 11.79
N ASN A 323 -31.87 -6.92 11.84
CA ASN A 323 -31.82 -5.61 11.19
C ASN A 323 -31.08 -4.64 12.10
N LEU A 324 -29.90 -4.20 11.68
CA LEU A 324 -29.09 -3.25 12.43
C LEU A 324 -29.68 -1.84 12.26
N ASP A 325 -30.00 -1.21 13.38
CA ASP A 325 -30.55 0.15 13.40
C ASP A 325 -29.45 1.23 13.30
N VAL A 326 -29.87 2.42 12.86
CA VAL A 326 -29.04 3.63 12.88
C VAL A 326 -28.61 3.97 14.30
N LEU A 327 -27.42 4.57 14.45
CA LEU A 327 -27.00 5.04 15.76
C LEU A 327 -27.91 6.20 16.20
N ILE A 328 -28.32 6.17 17.46
CA ILE A 328 -29.04 7.30 18.06
C ILE A 328 -28.18 8.57 18.04
N GLN A 329 -28.85 9.71 17.95
CA GLN A 329 -28.22 11.01 17.74
C GLN A 329 -27.14 11.35 18.78
N GLU A 330 -27.34 10.96 20.04
CA GLU A 330 -26.40 11.20 21.13
C GLU A 330 -25.10 10.39 20.97
N ASN A 331 -25.22 9.11 20.59
CA ASN A 331 -24.07 8.24 20.30
C ASN A 331 -23.30 8.73 19.09
N CYS A 332 -24.00 9.17 18.03
CA CYS A 332 -23.35 9.81 16.89
C CYS A 332 -22.62 11.10 17.27
N PHE A 333 -23.20 11.93 18.13
CA PHE A 333 -22.55 13.16 18.56
C PHE A 333 -21.33 12.89 19.45
N SER A 334 -21.41 11.90 20.34
CA SER A 334 -20.28 11.43 21.14
C SER A 334 -19.13 10.93 20.24
N LEU A 335 -19.44 10.12 19.23
CA LEU A 335 -18.48 9.68 18.22
C LEU A 335 -17.88 10.85 17.44
N PHE A 336 -18.69 11.81 17.03
CA PHE A 336 -18.23 13.00 16.32
C PHE A 336 -17.24 13.82 17.17
N VAL A 337 -17.58 14.12 18.43
CA VAL A 337 -16.73 14.91 19.33
C VAL A 337 -15.40 14.20 19.57
N LYS A 338 -15.43 12.90 19.84
CA LYS A 338 -14.23 12.06 20.02
C LYS A 338 -13.28 12.12 18.81
N LEU A 339 -13.80 12.34 17.62
CA LEU A 339 -13.02 12.33 16.37
C LEU A 339 -12.70 13.73 15.81
N ALA A 340 -13.46 14.76 16.16
CA ALA A 340 -13.24 16.12 15.67
C ALA A 340 -12.34 16.97 16.58
N PHE A 341 -12.26 16.63 17.88
CA PHE A 341 -11.47 17.36 18.87
C PHE A 341 -10.34 16.51 19.42
N LYS A 342 -9.24 17.15 19.87
CA LYS A 342 -8.30 16.49 20.78
C LYS A 342 -8.95 16.35 22.14
N GLU A 343 -8.60 15.30 22.87
CA GLU A 343 -9.22 14.98 24.15
C GLU A 343 -9.15 16.16 25.13
N GLY A 344 -10.30 16.72 25.51
CA GLY A 344 -10.44 17.83 26.45
C GLY A 344 -10.55 19.22 25.79
N ASP A 345 -10.19 19.37 24.51
CA ASP A 345 -10.25 20.66 23.80
C ASP A 345 -11.69 21.09 23.50
N GLU A 346 -12.63 20.14 23.42
CA GLU A 346 -14.01 20.41 23.03
C GLU A 346 -14.73 21.40 23.96
N LYS A 347 -14.34 21.44 25.24
CA LYS A 347 -14.92 22.31 26.26
C LYS A 347 -14.63 23.79 26.00
N GLN A 348 -13.59 24.10 25.24
CA GLN A 348 -13.17 25.46 24.94
C GLN A 348 -14.00 26.09 23.80
N TYR A 349 -14.73 25.28 23.03
CA TYR A 349 -15.41 25.71 21.80
C TYR A 349 -16.92 25.35 21.78
N PRO A 350 -17.73 25.94 22.67
CA PRO A 350 -19.17 25.63 22.77
C PRO A 350 -19.96 25.93 21.49
N ASN A 351 -19.58 26.97 20.74
CA ASN A 351 -20.21 27.30 19.46
C ASN A 351 -19.97 26.20 18.40
N LEU A 352 -18.76 25.63 18.35
CA LEU A 352 -18.43 24.54 17.43
C LEU A 352 -19.19 23.26 17.79
N LEU A 353 -19.39 22.99 19.09
CA LEU A 353 -20.25 21.88 19.53
C LEU A 353 -21.69 22.04 19.05
N GLN A 354 -22.24 23.25 19.05
CA GLN A 354 -23.58 23.51 18.53
C GLN A 354 -23.67 23.24 17.03
N ILE A 355 -22.74 23.77 16.24
CA ILE A 355 -22.68 23.53 14.79
C ILE A 355 -22.46 22.04 14.52
N GLY A 356 -21.61 21.38 15.29
CA GLY A 356 -21.36 19.94 15.24
C GLY A 356 -22.63 19.11 15.41
N ARG A 357 -23.53 19.48 16.35
CA ARG A 357 -24.83 18.79 16.50
C ARG A 357 -25.68 18.90 15.24
N GLU A 358 -25.68 20.06 14.58
CA GLU A 358 -26.43 20.28 13.34
C GLU A 358 -25.85 19.47 12.18
N ILE A 359 -24.52 19.38 12.08
CA ILE A 359 -23.83 18.52 11.11
C ILE A 359 -24.18 17.05 11.34
N VAL A 360 -24.11 16.58 12.60
CA VAL A 360 -24.43 15.18 12.92
C VAL A 360 -25.89 14.84 12.62
N ARG A 361 -26.83 15.78 12.77
CA ARG A 361 -28.24 15.57 12.36
C ARG A 361 -28.34 15.28 10.86
N LYS A 362 -27.51 15.93 10.03
CA LYS A 362 -27.47 15.68 8.58
C LYS A 362 -26.89 14.30 8.23
N CYS A 363 -26.11 13.69 9.12
CA CYS A 363 -25.58 12.32 8.93
C CYS A 363 -26.62 11.21 9.16
N LYS A 364 -27.83 11.53 9.63
CA LYS A 364 -28.96 10.58 9.79
C LYS A 364 -28.59 9.28 10.53
N GLY A 365 -27.73 9.38 11.54
CA GLY A 365 -27.35 8.24 12.37
C GLY A 365 -26.35 7.25 11.73
N VAL A 366 -25.75 7.57 10.58
CA VAL A 366 -24.78 6.67 9.91
C VAL A 366 -23.35 6.95 10.40
N PRO A 367 -22.69 5.99 11.10
CA PRO A 367 -21.36 6.18 11.67
C PRO A 367 -20.29 6.60 10.65
N LEU A 368 -20.26 5.98 9.47
CA LEU A 368 -19.24 6.32 8.46
C LEU A 368 -19.31 7.79 8.05
N ALA A 369 -20.50 8.33 7.80
CA ALA A 369 -20.69 9.75 7.49
C ALA A 369 -20.20 10.66 8.63
N VAL A 370 -20.49 10.28 9.88
CA VAL A 370 -20.03 10.99 11.07
C VAL A 370 -18.51 10.98 11.15
N LYS A 371 -17.86 9.81 11.01
CA LYS A 371 -16.39 9.69 11.06
C LYS A 371 -15.71 10.52 9.97
N THR A 372 -16.26 10.50 8.75
CA THR A 372 -15.71 11.27 7.62
C THR A 372 -15.79 12.78 7.84
N LEU A 373 -16.93 13.30 8.31
CA LEU A 373 -17.07 14.74 8.57
C LEU A 373 -16.31 15.18 9.82
N ALA A 374 -16.26 14.35 10.86
CA ALA A 374 -15.44 14.63 12.05
C ALA A 374 -13.95 14.67 11.69
N GLY A 375 -13.47 13.71 10.87
CA GLY A 375 -12.08 13.69 10.40
C GLY A 375 -11.71 14.86 9.49
N LEU A 376 -12.68 15.37 8.73
CA LEU A 376 -12.53 16.62 7.95
C LEU A 376 -12.38 17.84 8.87
N LEU A 377 -13.14 17.89 9.96
CA LEU A 377 -13.19 19.01 10.91
C LEU A 377 -12.18 18.88 12.06
N TYR A 378 -11.38 17.82 12.06
CA TYR A 378 -10.41 17.56 13.11
C TYR A 378 -9.46 18.74 13.33
N SER A 379 -9.38 19.22 14.57
CA SER A 379 -8.49 20.31 15.00
C SER A 379 -8.73 21.65 14.29
N LYS A 380 -9.85 21.81 13.56
CA LYS A 380 -10.25 23.08 12.94
C LYS A 380 -11.03 23.92 13.94
N ILE A 381 -10.48 25.07 14.31
CA ILE A 381 -11.08 25.99 15.27
C ILE A 381 -11.87 27.13 14.61
N ASP A 382 -11.73 27.32 13.29
CA ASP A 382 -12.43 28.35 12.55
C ASP A 382 -13.91 27.98 12.35
N GLU A 383 -14.81 28.76 12.94
CA GLU A 383 -16.25 28.61 12.83
C GLU A 383 -16.75 28.68 11.37
N GLY A 384 -16.06 29.44 10.50
CA GLY A 384 -16.39 29.56 9.09
C GLY A 384 -16.32 28.22 8.35
N GLU A 385 -15.29 27.42 8.63
CA GLU A 385 -15.11 26.09 8.01
C GLU A 385 -16.22 25.11 8.43
N TRP A 386 -16.68 25.20 9.69
CA TRP A 386 -17.78 24.39 10.20
C TRP A 386 -19.12 24.79 9.57
N LYS A 387 -19.39 26.10 9.46
CA LYS A 387 -20.58 26.62 8.77
C LYS A 387 -20.61 26.23 7.31
N TYR A 388 -19.46 26.28 6.61
CA TYR A 388 -19.36 25.84 5.22
C TYR A 388 -19.81 24.37 5.06
N VAL A 389 -19.36 23.47 5.95
CA VAL A 389 -19.78 22.06 5.91
C VAL A 389 -21.27 21.91 6.21
N ARG A 390 -21.79 22.64 7.19
CA ARG A 390 -23.21 22.59 7.58
C ARG A 390 -24.13 23.11 6.47
N ASP A 391 -23.80 24.25 5.88
CA ASP A 391 -24.68 25.04 5.02
C ASP A 391 -24.48 24.74 3.52
N ASN A 392 -23.63 23.76 3.18
CA ASN A 392 -23.31 23.43 1.80
C ASN A 392 -24.53 22.97 0.97
N GLU A 393 -24.62 23.42 -0.28
CA GLU A 393 -25.72 23.09 -1.18
C GLU A 393 -25.82 21.59 -1.53
N ILE A 394 -24.73 20.83 -1.39
CA ILE A 394 -24.71 19.39 -1.66
C ILE A 394 -25.72 18.60 -0.80
N TRP A 395 -26.11 19.15 0.34
CA TRP A 395 -27.14 18.58 1.21
C TRP A 395 -28.55 18.64 0.59
N ASN A 396 -28.76 19.47 -0.44
CA ASN A 396 -30.04 19.68 -1.11
C ASN A 396 -30.23 18.77 -2.35
N LEU A 397 -29.22 17.98 -2.72
CA LEU A 397 -29.34 17.00 -3.81
C LEU A 397 -30.33 15.90 -3.42
N GLU A 398 -31.08 15.35 -4.38
CA GLU A 398 -32.00 14.23 -4.16
C GLU A 398 -31.25 13.04 -3.54
N GLN A 399 -31.60 12.71 -2.30
CA GLN A 399 -30.97 11.64 -1.52
C GLN A 399 -31.97 10.48 -1.36
N LYS A 400 -31.49 9.26 -1.57
CA LYS A 400 -32.19 8.07 -1.06
C LYS A 400 -32.04 8.01 0.47
N GLU A 401 -32.96 7.33 1.13
CA GLU A 401 -32.87 7.10 2.58
C GLU A 401 -31.60 6.30 2.90
N GLY A 402 -30.76 6.83 3.80
CA GLY A 402 -29.44 6.25 4.13
C GLY A 402 -28.28 6.61 3.19
N ASP A 403 -28.48 7.54 2.24
CA ASP A 403 -27.40 8.00 1.35
C ASP A 403 -26.37 8.88 2.11
N ILE A 404 -25.12 8.41 2.15
CA ILE A 404 -24.00 9.14 2.76
C ILE A 404 -23.08 9.80 1.74
N LEU A 405 -23.38 9.67 0.44
CA LEU A 405 -22.57 10.23 -0.64
C LEU A 405 -22.34 11.74 -0.48
N PRO A 406 -23.31 12.56 -0.04
CA PRO A 406 -23.07 13.99 0.22
C PRO A 406 -21.98 14.23 1.28
N ALA A 407 -22.01 13.47 2.38
CA ALA A 407 -21.02 13.59 3.45
C ALA A 407 -19.61 13.20 2.98
N LEU A 408 -19.50 12.08 2.25
CA LEU A 408 -18.24 11.63 1.68
C LEU A 408 -17.71 12.63 0.64
N ARG A 409 -18.59 13.15 -0.21
CA ARG A 409 -18.26 14.11 -1.27
C ARG A 409 -17.85 15.48 -0.72
N LEU A 410 -18.38 15.91 0.42
CA LEU A 410 -17.89 17.08 1.15
C LEU A 410 -16.44 16.94 1.59
N SER A 411 -16.11 15.82 2.24
CA SER A 411 -14.73 15.54 2.66
C SER A 411 -13.78 15.45 1.46
N TYR A 412 -14.24 14.84 0.36
CA TYR A 412 -13.47 14.75 -0.89
C TYR A 412 -13.25 16.14 -1.51
N ASN A 413 -14.28 16.98 -1.60
CA ASN A 413 -14.19 18.30 -2.21
C ASN A 413 -13.13 19.18 -1.54
N GLN A 414 -12.93 18.98 -0.23
CA GLN A 414 -11.95 19.66 0.62
C GLN A 414 -10.54 19.02 0.59
N LEU A 415 -10.30 17.98 -0.21
CA LEU A 415 -8.95 17.45 -0.42
C LEU A 415 -8.14 18.40 -1.33
N PRO A 416 -6.84 18.61 -1.03
CA PRO A 416 -5.90 19.15 -2.00
C PRO A 416 -5.94 18.39 -3.32
N PHE A 417 -5.60 19.07 -4.41
CA PHE A 417 -5.71 18.49 -5.72
C PHE A 417 -4.90 17.20 -5.93
N HIS A 418 -3.66 17.16 -5.44
CA HIS A 418 -2.80 15.98 -5.58
C HIS A 418 -3.39 14.76 -4.85
N LEU A 419 -4.04 14.95 -3.69
CA LEU A 419 -4.70 13.87 -2.96
C LEU A 419 -5.95 13.38 -3.67
N LYS A 420 -6.68 14.27 -4.37
CA LYS A 420 -7.83 13.88 -5.19
C LYS A 420 -7.44 12.90 -6.30
N GLN A 421 -6.27 13.09 -6.92
CA GLN A 421 -5.75 12.17 -7.93
C GLN A 421 -5.31 10.83 -7.32
N CYS A 422 -4.59 10.86 -6.19
CA CYS A 422 -4.24 9.66 -5.44
C CYS A 422 -5.48 8.84 -5.05
N PHE A 423 -6.52 9.52 -4.55
CA PHE A 423 -7.80 8.93 -4.19
C PHE A 423 -8.52 8.32 -5.40
N ALA A 424 -8.66 9.06 -6.50
CA ALA A 424 -9.30 8.56 -7.72
C ALA A 424 -8.58 7.34 -8.30
N TYR A 425 -7.24 7.30 -8.24
CA TYR A 425 -6.45 6.16 -8.69
C TYR A 425 -6.75 4.87 -7.92
N CYS A 426 -7.13 4.97 -6.63
CA CYS A 426 -7.49 3.80 -5.83
C CYS A 426 -8.74 3.07 -6.37
N SER A 427 -9.55 3.71 -7.22
CA SER A 427 -10.70 3.07 -7.87
C SER A 427 -10.30 2.00 -8.90
N LEU A 428 -9.01 1.90 -9.25
CA LEU A 428 -8.48 0.86 -10.13
C LEU A 428 -8.58 -0.54 -9.51
N PHE A 429 -8.48 -0.62 -8.19
CA PHE A 429 -8.44 -1.87 -7.46
C PHE A 429 -9.86 -2.32 -7.10
N PRO A 430 -10.13 -3.63 -6.97
CA PRO A 430 -11.43 -4.12 -6.58
C PRO A 430 -11.83 -3.65 -5.17
N LYS A 431 -13.12 -3.74 -4.86
CA LYS A 431 -13.62 -3.55 -3.49
C LYS A 431 -12.93 -4.53 -2.53
N ASP A 432 -12.73 -4.07 -1.30
CA ASP A 432 -11.95 -4.74 -0.25
C ASP A 432 -10.49 -5.08 -0.57
N TYR A 433 -9.92 -4.52 -1.65
CA TYR A 433 -8.48 -4.69 -1.92
C TYR A 433 -7.65 -4.21 -0.73
N LEU A 434 -6.76 -5.08 -0.26
CA LEU A 434 -5.85 -4.80 0.84
C LEU A 434 -4.60 -4.12 0.27
N PHE A 435 -4.48 -2.82 0.47
CA PHE A 435 -3.32 -2.06 0.05
C PHE A 435 -2.17 -2.27 1.03
N THR A 436 -0.96 -2.42 0.50
CA THR A 436 0.27 -2.13 1.25
C THR A 436 0.67 -0.67 0.99
N ASN A 437 1.15 0.03 2.02
CA ASN A 437 1.57 1.43 1.89
C ASN A 437 2.62 1.63 0.78
N LEU A 438 3.62 0.74 0.70
CA LEU A 438 4.67 0.84 -0.31
C LEU A 438 4.15 0.66 -1.73
N GLN A 439 3.31 -0.34 -1.99
CA GLN A 439 2.80 -0.62 -3.33
C GLN A 439 1.98 0.57 -3.85
N LEU A 440 1.09 1.13 -3.03
CA LEU A 440 0.28 2.28 -3.40
C LEU A 440 1.13 3.53 -3.67
N ILE A 441 2.13 3.80 -2.83
CA ILE A 441 3.11 4.89 -3.03
C ILE A 441 3.87 4.70 -4.36
N GLN A 442 4.32 3.48 -4.65
CA GLN A 442 5.05 3.18 -5.89
C GLN A 442 4.19 3.40 -7.13
N PHE A 443 2.89 3.09 -7.08
CA PHE A 443 1.98 3.43 -8.18
C PHE A 443 1.81 4.94 -8.35
N TRP A 444 1.63 5.68 -7.26
CA TRP A 444 1.56 7.15 -7.34
C TRP A 444 2.85 7.78 -7.87
N MET A 445 4.01 7.24 -7.49
CA MET A 445 5.32 7.63 -8.04
C MET A 445 5.44 7.31 -9.53
N ALA A 446 5.02 6.11 -9.95
CA ALA A 446 5.07 5.67 -11.34
C ALA A 446 4.20 6.55 -12.24
N HIS A 447 3.06 7.03 -11.74
CA HIS A 447 2.22 7.99 -12.46
C HIS A 447 2.69 9.44 -12.31
N GLY A 448 3.61 9.73 -11.40
CA GLY A 448 4.10 11.08 -11.10
C GLY A 448 3.03 11.98 -10.49
N ILE A 449 2.15 11.41 -9.66
CA ILE A 449 1.06 12.11 -8.96
C ILE A 449 1.60 12.82 -7.71
N LEU A 450 2.65 12.28 -7.10
CA LEU A 450 3.29 12.87 -5.92
C LEU A 450 3.99 14.18 -6.28
N GLN A 451 3.74 15.22 -5.48
CA GLN A 451 4.39 16.51 -5.66
C GLN A 451 5.87 16.41 -5.30
N SER A 452 6.68 17.29 -5.91
CA SER A 452 8.08 17.38 -5.53
C SER A 452 8.21 17.83 -4.07
N PRO A 453 9.13 17.25 -3.30
CA PRO A 453 9.29 17.60 -1.88
C PRO A 453 9.58 19.09 -1.70
N VAL A 454 8.93 19.73 -0.73
CA VAL A 454 9.17 21.15 -0.39
C VAL A 454 10.49 21.32 0.34
N ASN A 455 10.87 20.31 1.14
CA ASN A 455 12.12 20.29 1.90
C ASN A 455 13.15 19.40 1.20
N GLU A 456 14.39 19.88 1.10
CA GLU A 456 15.51 19.14 0.47
C GLU A 456 15.81 17.78 1.12
N ASN A 457 15.41 17.59 2.39
CA ASN A 457 15.63 16.37 3.16
C ASN A 457 14.51 15.32 3.01
N GLN A 458 13.44 15.63 2.28
CA GLN A 458 12.29 14.74 2.13
C GLN A 458 12.32 14.06 0.75
N GLU A 459 12.03 12.76 0.71
CA GLU A 459 11.96 11.99 -0.53
C GLU A 459 10.50 11.73 -0.94
N LEU A 460 10.28 11.30 -2.18
CA LEU A 460 8.93 11.03 -2.71
C LEU A 460 8.18 9.97 -1.91
N GLU A 461 8.88 8.98 -1.37
CA GLU A 461 8.27 7.95 -0.53
C GLU A 461 7.73 8.53 0.78
N ASP A 462 8.39 9.53 1.35
CA ASP A 462 7.90 10.23 2.55
C ASP A 462 6.66 11.08 2.23
N VAL A 463 6.65 11.75 1.07
CA VAL A 463 5.47 12.50 0.60
C VAL A 463 4.28 11.56 0.40
N GLY A 464 4.51 10.39 -0.21
CA GLY A 464 3.49 9.37 -0.39
C GLY A 464 2.94 8.82 0.93
N ASP A 465 3.80 8.58 1.91
CA ASP A 465 3.39 8.15 3.25
C ASP A 465 2.55 9.23 3.96
N LEU A 466 2.93 10.51 3.87
CA LEU A 466 2.11 11.61 4.37
C LEU A 466 0.72 11.67 3.70
N TYR A 467 0.65 11.38 2.42
CA TYR A 467 -0.62 11.37 1.68
C TYR A 467 -1.54 10.23 2.15
N ILE A 468 -0.99 9.03 2.38
CA ILE A 468 -1.72 7.90 2.98
C ILE A 468 -2.24 8.30 4.36
N LYS A 469 -1.40 8.90 5.21
CA LYS A 469 -1.78 9.33 6.56
C LYS A 469 -2.90 10.36 6.55
N GLU A 470 -2.88 11.32 5.62
CA GLU A 470 -3.98 12.29 5.47
C GLU A 470 -5.27 11.61 5.02
N LEU A 471 -5.23 10.68 4.07
CA LEU A 471 -6.42 9.92 3.63
C LEU A 471 -6.98 9.03 4.75
N LEU A 472 -6.12 8.38 5.54
CA LEU A 472 -6.51 7.64 6.75
C LEU A 472 -7.20 8.54 7.77
N SER A 473 -6.66 9.73 8.01
CA SER A 473 -7.22 10.68 8.98
C SER A 473 -8.61 11.20 8.61
N ARG A 474 -8.95 11.21 7.32
CA ARG A 474 -10.29 11.55 6.81
C ARG A 474 -11.22 10.35 6.70
N SER A 475 -10.79 9.19 7.21
CA SER A 475 -11.53 7.91 7.14
C SER A 475 -11.82 7.44 5.71
N PHE A 476 -11.00 7.84 4.72
CA PHE A 476 -11.08 7.26 3.37
C PHE A 476 -10.46 5.87 3.29
N PHE A 477 -9.48 5.60 4.16
CA PHE A 477 -8.94 4.28 4.41
C PHE A 477 -9.33 3.80 5.81
N GLN A 478 -9.45 2.48 5.98
CA GLN A 478 -9.82 1.81 7.22
C GLN A 478 -8.98 0.54 7.44
N ASP A 479 -9.15 -0.07 8.62
CA ASP A 479 -8.49 -1.34 9.01
C ASP A 479 -6.96 -1.30 8.90
N LEU A 480 -6.33 -0.23 9.41
CA LEU A 480 -4.88 -0.03 9.40
C LEU A 480 -4.11 -1.08 10.24
N ASP A 481 -3.71 -2.19 9.63
CA ASP A 481 -2.92 -3.22 10.29
C ASP A 481 -1.43 -2.86 10.23
N VAL A 482 -0.88 -2.47 11.38
CA VAL A 482 0.55 -2.15 11.53
C VAL A 482 1.29 -3.44 11.84
N GLN A 483 1.57 -4.22 10.80
CA GLN A 483 2.33 -5.48 10.93
C GLN A 483 3.77 -5.24 11.37
N GLN A 484 4.36 -4.12 10.93
CA GLN A 484 5.70 -3.64 11.30
C GLN A 484 5.72 -2.10 11.27
N ILE A 485 6.66 -1.45 11.98
CA ILE A 485 6.70 0.02 12.09
C ILE A 485 6.78 0.73 10.71
N CYS A 486 7.34 0.06 9.69
CA CYS A 486 7.47 0.62 8.33
C CYS A 486 6.45 0.10 7.30
N PHE A 487 5.72 -0.97 7.62
CA PHE A 487 4.82 -1.66 6.69
C PHE A 487 3.46 -1.77 7.34
N HIS A 488 2.48 -1.12 6.72
CA HIS A 488 1.11 -1.19 7.18
C HIS A 488 0.18 -1.46 6.00
N THR A 489 -0.84 -2.25 6.27
CA THR A 489 -1.90 -2.55 5.32
C THR A 489 -3.18 -1.85 5.70
N PHE A 490 -4.00 -1.52 4.72
CA PHE A 490 -5.27 -0.83 4.91
C PHE A 490 -6.17 -1.08 3.70
N LYS A 491 -7.47 -0.82 3.85
CA LYS A 491 -8.43 -0.95 2.74
C LYS A 491 -9.31 0.29 2.59
N MET A 492 -9.89 0.45 1.40
CA MET A 492 -10.91 1.47 1.15
C MET A 492 -12.30 0.87 1.42
N HIS A 493 -13.17 1.61 2.11
CA HIS A 493 -14.56 1.17 2.30
C HIS A 493 -15.34 1.26 0.97
N ASP A 494 -16.28 0.35 0.69
CA ASP A 494 -16.95 0.29 -0.63
C ASP A 494 -17.67 1.57 -1.05
N LEU A 495 -18.38 2.24 -0.13
CA LEU A 495 -19.02 3.53 -0.45
C LEU A 495 -18.00 4.63 -0.78
N VAL A 496 -16.79 4.55 -0.20
CA VAL A 496 -15.68 5.45 -0.54
C VAL A 496 -15.09 5.06 -1.90
N HIS A 497 -15.02 3.75 -2.19
CA HIS A 497 -14.62 3.23 -3.49
C HIS A 497 -15.61 3.62 -4.60
N ASP A 498 -16.91 3.53 -4.36
CA ASP A 498 -17.98 3.97 -5.28
C ASP A 498 -17.86 5.47 -5.57
N LEU A 499 -17.53 6.28 -4.54
CA LEU A 499 -17.20 7.69 -4.73
C LEU A 499 -15.96 7.84 -5.63
N ALA A 500 -14.87 7.10 -5.37
CA ALA A 500 -13.66 7.14 -6.19
C ALA A 500 -13.94 6.75 -7.66
N LEU A 501 -14.76 5.73 -7.90
CA LEU A 501 -15.22 5.34 -9.25
C LEU A 501 -15.99 6.47 -9.94
N SER A 502 -16.91 7.13 -9.22
CA SER A 502 -17.68 8.25 -9.76
C SER A 502 -16.80 9.44 -10.17
N ILE A 503 -15.66 9.62 -9.50
CA ILE A 503 -14.66 10.67 -9.76
C ILE A 503 -13.73 10.28 -10.91
N ALA A 504 -13.31 9.01 -10.97
CA ALA A 504 -12.40 8.51 -12.01
C ALA A 504 -13.03 8.52 -13.41
N LYS A 505 -14.37 8.63 -13.52
CA LYS A 505 -15.12 8.86 -14.78
C LYS A 505 -14.68 7.94 -15.95
N GLY A 506 -14.40 6.67 -15.66
CA GLY A 506 -14.03 5.68 -16.68
C GLY A 506 -12.54 5.63 -17.07
N GLU A 507 -11.65 6.34 -16.38
CA GLU A 507 -10.19 6.22 -16.60
C GLU A 507 -9.62 4.90 -16.05
N CYS A 508 -10.26 4.34 -15.04
CA CYS A 508 -9.93 3.05 -14.43
C CYS A 508 -11.01 2.03 -14.79
N SER A 509 -10.61 0.80 -15.13
CA SER A 509 -11.53 -0.30 -15.37
C SER A 509 -11.00 -1.58 -14.74
N ILE A 510 -11.86 -2.23 -13.96
CA ILE A 510 -11.67 -3.60 -13.52
C ILE A 510 -12.27 -4.49 -14.61
N VAL A 511 -11.45 -5.38 -15.17
CA VAL A 511 -11.83 -6.25 -16.27
C VAL A 511 -12.24 -7.60 -15.70
N THR A 512 -13.48 -7.98 -16.01
CA THR A 512 -14.11 -9.28 -15.74
C THR A 512 -14.65 -9.86 -17.05
N LYS A 513 -15.08 -11.13 -17.05
CA LYS A 513 -15.55 -11.86 -18.24
C LYS A 513 -16.63 -11.10 -19.04
N ASP A 514 -17.55 -10.43 -18.35
CA ASP A 514 -18.69 -9.74 -18.99
C ASP A 514 -18.49 -8.23 -19.15
N SER A 515 -17.29 -7.71 -18.87
CA SER A 515 -17.05 -6.26 -18.85
C SER A 515 -16.85 -5.66 -20.26
N SER A 516 -17.56 -4.55 -20.53
CA SER A 516 -17.30 -3.72 -21.71
C SER A 516 -16.33 -2.59 -21.36
N ILE A 517 -15.21 -2.50 -22.09
CA ILE A 517 -14.14 -1.54 -21.79
C ILE A 517 -14.24 -0.35 -22.74
N SER A 518 -14.28 0.86 -22.18
CA SER A 518 -14.26 2.11 -22.95
C SER A 518 -12.88 2.35 -23.59
N ALA A 519 -12.87 2.96 -24.78
CA ALA A 519 -11.63 3.35 -25.47
C ALA A 519 -10.79 4.39 -24.71
N GLU A 520 -11.40 5.08 -23.73
CA GLU A 520 -10.78 6.13 -22.93
C GLU A 520 -10.03 5.61 -21.70
N VAL A 521 -10.13 4.31 -21.41
CA VAL A 521 -9.52 3.68 -20.23
C VAL A 521 -7.99 3.81 -20.29
N CYS A 522 -7.43 4.29 -19.17
CA CYS A 522 -6.00 4.49 -18.98
C CYS A 522 -5.39 3.45 -18.04
N HIS A 523 -6.19 2.90 -17.13
CA HIS A 523 -5.73 1.98 -16.09
C HIS A 523 -6.61 0.73 -16.05
N LEU A 524 -5.97 -0.44 -16.20
CA LEU A 524 -6.65 -1.73 -16.26
C LEU A 524 -6.18 -2.62 -15.12
N PHE A 525 -7.15 -3.23 -14.44
CA PHE A 525 -6.93 -4.29 -13.47
C PHE A 525 -7.67 -5.54 -13.95
N PHE A 526 -6.96 -6.64 -14.16
CA PHE A 526 -7.54 -7.90 -14.61
C PHE A 526 -7.66 -8.87 -13.43
N PHE A 527 -8.91 -9.17 -13.06
CA PHE A 527 -9.23 -10.00 -11.90
C PHE A 527 -9.29 -11.50 -12.24
N ASP A 528 -9.85 -11.85 -13.41
CA ASP A 528 -10.00 -13.24 -13.89
C ASP A 528 -10.01 -13.24 -15.43
N ASN A 529 -9.23 -14.13 -16.06
CA ASN A 529 -8.98 -14.13 -17.50
C ASN A 529 -9.12 -15.53 -18.11
N ASP A 530 -10.35 -15.93 -18.41
CA ASP A 530 -10.60 -17.01 -19.34
C ASP A 530 -10.58 -16.46 -20.79
N GLN A 531 -9.39 -16.54 -21.39
CA GLN A 531 -9.06 -16.57 -22.82
C GLN A 531 -9.44 -15.42 -23.79
N GLU A 532 -10.16 -14.34 -23.44
CA GLU A 532 -10.49 -13.25 -24.41
C GLU A 532 -9.84 -11.86 -24.17
N VAL A 533 -8.74 -11.81 -23.41
CA VAL A 533 -8.07 -10.55 -23.04
C VAL A 533 -7.52 -9.78 -24.24
N THR A 534 -7.03 -10.49 -25.26
CA THR A 534 -6.37 -9.85 -26.42
C THR A 534 -7.34 -9.01 -27.24
N THR A 535 -8.58 -9.48 -27.47
CA THR A 535 -9.62 -8.76 -28.24
C THR A 535 -10.12 -7.52 -27.49
N GLN A 536 -10.14 -7.58 -26.16
CA GLN A 536 -10.47 -6.45 -25.30
C GLN A 536 -9.40 -5.35 -25.37
N LEU A 537 -8.12 -5.73 -25.31
CA LEU A 537 -7.00 -4.79 -25.47
C LEU A 537 -6.93 -4.21 -26.88
N GLU A 538 -7.48 -4.90 -27.88
CA GLU A 538 -7.43 -4.50 -29.29
C GLU A 538 -8.16 -3.19 -29.63
N LYS A 539 -8.98 -2.67 -28.72
CA LYS A 539 -9.71 -1.41 -28.91
C LYS A 539 -9.05 -0.21 -28.22
N LEU A 540 -8.02 -0.45 -27.40
CA LEU A 540 -7.46 0.55 -26.50
C LEU A 540 -6.18 1.17 -27.06
N SER A 541 -5.93 2.45 -26.77
CA SER A 541 -4.72 3.16 -27.21
C SER A 541 -4.09 4.05 -26.12
N LYS A 542 -4.85 4.44 -25.09
CA LYS A 542 -4.44 5.38 -24.03
C LYS A 542 -3.89 4.69 -22.76
N VAL A 543 -3.75 3.36 -22.77
CA VAL A 543 -3.39 2.58 -21.57
C VAL A 543 -2.00 2.93 -21.04
N ARG A 544 -1.94 3.21 -19.73
CA ARG A 544 -0.75 3.55 -18.94
C ARG A 544 -0.48 2.54 -17.82
N THR A 545 -1.50 1.80 -17.38
CA THR A 545 -1.38 0.76 -16.34
C THR A 545 -2.07 -0.51 -16.77
N ILE A 546 -1.38 -1.62 -16.58
CA ILE A 546 -1.97 -2.96 -16.69
C ILE A 546 -1.50 -3.78 -15.49
N ILE A 547 -2.47 -4.29 -14.74
CA ILE A 547 -2.26 -5.19 -13.60
C ILE A 547 -2.95 -6.52 -13.87
N PHE A 548 -2.21 -7.61 -13.84
CA PHE A 548 -2.74 -8.97 -13.87
C PHE A 548 -2.51 -9.65 -12.53
N GLU A 549 -3.59 -10.17 -11.92
CA GLU A 549 -3.52 -11.06 -10.75
C GLU A 549 -3.48 -12.55 -11.13
N THR A 550 -3.68 -12.87 -12.41
CA THR A 550 -3.72 -14.25 -12.91
C THR A 550 -2.56 -14.51 -13.87
N LYS A 551 -2.14 -15.77 -13.96
CA LYS A 551 -1.04 -16.20 -14.84
C LYS A 551 -1.33 -15.84 -16.28
N GLN A 552 -0.41 -15.13 -16.93
CA GLN A 552 -0.56 -14.74 -18.33
C GLN A 552 0.50 -15.38 -19.24
N PRO A 553 0.16 -15.67 -20.51
CA PRO A 553 1.13 -16.12 -21.49
C PRO A 553 2.07 -15.00 -21.92
N VAL A 554 3.29 -15.36 -22.33
CA VAL A 554 4.30 -14.41 -22.85
C VAL A 554 3.78 -13.64 -24.07
N SER A 555 2.93 -14.25 -24.90
CA SER A 555 2.33 -13.60 -26.08
C SER A 555 1.50 -12.36 -25.73
N LEU A 556 0.78 -12.38 -24.59
CA LEU A 556 0.02 -11.24 -24.12
C LEU A 556 0.95 -10.11 -23.66
N PHE A 557 2.05 -10.46 -22.99
CA PHE A 557 3.09 -9.51 -22.60
C PHE A 557 3.70 -8.82 -23.83
N GLU A 558 4.02 -9.57 -24.89
CA GLU A 558 4.50 -9.02 -26.16
C GLU A 558 3.46 -8.10 -26.83
N ALA A 559 2.20 -8.51 -26.87
CA ALA A 559 1.11 -7.70 -27.41
C ALA A 559 0.97 -6.36 -26.67
N CYS A 560 1.05 -6.38 -25.33
CA CYS A 560 1.03 -5.16 -24.51
C CYS A 560 2.19 -4.22 -24.84
N ILE A 561 3.42 -4.75 -24.97
CA ILE A 561 4.62 -3.95 -25.29
C ILE A 561 4.49 -3.29 -26.66
N LEU A 562 4.04 -4.04 -27.67
CA LEU A 562 3.94 -3.54 -29.04
C LEU A 562 2.89 -2.44 -29.17
N ARG A 563 1.81 -2.55 -28.39
CA ARG A 563 0.65 -1.69 -28.50
C ARG A 563 0.76 -0.42 -27.65
N PHE A 564 1.16 -0.55 -26.38
CA PHE A 564 1.05 0.53 -25.40
C PHE A 564 2.42 1.16 -25.09
N LYS A 565 2.84 2.08 -25.96
CA LYS A 565 4.17 2.74 -25.87
C LYS A 565 4.35 3.65 -24.66
N TYR A 566 3.24 4.07 -24.03
CA TYR A 566 3.23 5.00 -22.90
C TYR A 566 2.92 4.32 -21.55
N LEU A 567 3.08 2.99 -21.46
CA LEU A 567 2.96 2.26 -20.20
C LEU A 567 3.92 2.81 -19.14
N ARG A 568 3.38 3.01 -17.94
CA ARG A 568 4.10 3.44 -16.72
C ARG A 568 4.15 2.33 -15.69
N VAL A 569 3.07 1.54 -15.59
CA VAL A 569 2.94 0.42 -14.64
C VAL A 569 2.60 -0.85 -15.41
N LEU A 570 3.38 -1.91 -15.19
CA LEU A 570 3.15 -3.23 -15.75
C LEU A 570 3.35 -4.29 -14.66
N ASN A 571 2.28 -4.99 -14.30
CA ASN A 571 2.31 -6.09 -13.33
C ASN A 571 1.92 -7.41 -14.01
N PHE A 572 2.88 -8.34 -14.03
CA PHE A 572 2.76 -9.72 -14.50
C PHE A 572 3.29 -10.68 -13.41
N LYS A 573 2.82 -10.47 -12.17
CA LYS A 573 3.07 -11.39 -11.05
C LYS A 573 2.60 -12.80 -11.43
N GLU A 574 3.33 -13.81 -10.95
CA GLU A 574 3.04 -15.25 -11.09
C GLU A 574 2.83 -15.75 -12.52
N SER A 575 3.35 -15.02 -13.51
CA SER A 575 3.30 -15.46 -14.90
C SER A 575 4.29 -16.60 -15.14
N SER A 576 3.94 -17.54 -16.00
CA SER A 576 4.79 -18.71 -16.29
C SER A 576 5.82 -18.38 -17.38
N PHE A 577 6.64 -17.34 -17.17
CA PHE A 577 7.61 -16.88 -18.17
C PHE A 577 8.92 -17.66 -18.13
N GLU A 578 9.25 -18.38 -19.20
CA GLU A 578 10.59 -18.97 -19.36
C GLU A 578 11.63 -17.91 -19.74
N VAL A 579 11.27 -17.04 -20.69
CA VAL A 579 12.10 -15.96 -21.22
C VAL A 579 11.24 -14.72 -21.42
N LEU A 580 11.72 -13.58 -20.91
CA LEU A 580 11.09 -12.28 -21.15
C LEU A 580 11.58 -11.70 -22.48
N PRO A 581 10.70 -11.16 -23.34
CA PRO A 581 11.08 -10.68 -24.67
C PRO A 581 11.97 -9.45 -24.60
N SER A 582 12.94 -9.38 -25.52
CA SER A 582 13.89 -8.26 -25.57
C SER A 582 13.24 -6.91 -25.92
N SER A 583 12.03 -6.93 -26.47
CA SER A 583 11.21 -5.75 -26.77
C SER A 583 10.85 -4.94 -25.52
N ILE A 584 10.92 -5.49 -24.30
CA ILE A 584 10.64 -4.74 -23.06
C ILE A 584 11.43 -3.43 -22.97
N GLY A 585 12.66 -3.39 -23.50
CA GLY A 585 13.48 -2.18 -23.53
C GLY A 585 12.97 -1.06 -24.44
N THR A 586 11.86 -1.24 -25.15
CA THR A 586 11.18 -0.19 -25.94
C THR A 586 10.20 0.63 -25.10
N LEU A 587 9.78 0.15 -23.92
CA LEU A 587 8.87 0.84 -23.00
C LEU A 587 9.60 1.93 -22.21
N LYS A 588 10.05 2.98 -22.91
CA LYS A 588 10.88 4.07 -22.36
C LYS A 588 10.28 4.75 -21.13
N LEU A 589 8.95 4.79 -21.03
CA LEU A 589 8.23 5.48 -19.95
C LEU A 589 7.86 4.56 -18.78
N LEU A 590 8.22 3.28 -18.83
CA LEU A 590 7.91 2.33 -17.76
C LEU A 590 8.65 2.72 -16.49
N ARG A 591 7.91 2.84 -15.38
CA ARG A 591 8.42 3.22 -14.05
C ARG A 591 8.24 2.11 -13.01
N TYR A 592 7.27 1.22 -13.21
CA TYR A 592 7.01 0.08 -12.33
C TYR A 592 6.89 -1.21 -13.14
N LEU A 593 7.67 -2.22 -12.75
CA LEU A 593 7.61 -3.56 -13.33
C LEU A 593 7.61 -4.62 -12.22
N ASN A 594 6.53 -5.40 -12.17
CA ASN A 594 6.41 -6.56 -11.28
C ASN A 594 6.42 -7.86 -12.09
N LEU A 595 7.43 -8.70 -11.82
CA LEU A 595 7.61 -10.04 -12.37
C LEU A 595 7.76 -11.07 -11.24
N SER A 596 7.31 -10.74 -10.03
CA SER A 596 7.40 -11.63 -8.88
C SER A 596 6.64 -12.93 -9.11
N GLY A 597 7.00 -14.03 -8.45
CA GLY A 597 6.35 -15.34 -8.60
C GLY A 597 6.59 -16.05 -9.93
N ASN A 598 7.38 -15.47 -10.84
CA ASN A 598 7.74 -16.11 -12.12
C ASN A 598 8.84 -17.17 -11.88
N ARG A 599 8.52 -18.28 -11.20
CA ARG A 599 9.49 -19.25 -10.67
C ARG A 599 10.36 -19.92 -11.74
N ILE A 600 9.89 -20.02 -12.98
CA ILE A 600 10.61 -20.69 -14.08
C ILE A 600 11.57 -19.75 -14.84
N ILE A 601 11.51 -18.43 -14.61
CA ILE A 601 12.35 -17.49 -15.35
C ILE A 601 13.82 -17.70 -15.00
N LYS A 602 14.65 -17.99 -16.01
CA LYS A 602 16.08 -18.24 -15.80
C LYS A 602 16.91 -16.98 -15.95
N ARG A 603 16.53 -16.11 -16.89
CA ARG A 603 17.28 -14.90 -17.26
C ARG A 603 16.35 -13.78 -17.70
N LEU A 604 16.70 -12.56 -17.31
CA LEU A 604 16.10 -11.34 -17.85
C LEU A 604 16.92 -10.85 -19.07
N PRO A 605 16.27 -10.31 -20.12
CA PRO A 605 16.96 -9.75 -21.27
C PRO A 605 17.74 -8.50 -20.87
N ASN A 606 18.97 -8.33 -21.36
CA ASN A 606 19.77 -7.13 -21.08
C ASN A 606 19.10 -5.82 -21.56
N SER A 607 18.12 -5.89 -22.46
CA SER A 607 17.35 -4.72 -22.89
C SER A 607 16.52 -4.09 -21.78
N ILE A 608 16.22 -4.80 -20.69
CA ILE A 608 15.56 -4.22 -19.51
C ILE A 608 16.39 -3.09 -18.89
N CYS A 609 17.73 -3.12 -19.05
CA CYS A 609 18.62 -2.06 -18.60
C CYS A 609 18.53 -0.76 -19.42
N LYS A 610 17.76 -0.76 -20.52
CA LYS A 610 17.41 0.45 -21.27
C LYS A 610 16.27 1.23 -20.61
N LEU A 611 15.60 0.66 -19.61
CA LEU A 611 14.52 1.31 -18.89
C LEU A 611 15.07 2.33 -17.88
N HIS A 612 15.60 3.44 -18.39
CA HIS A 612 16.23 4.48 -17.57
C HIS A 612 15.25 5.19 -16.63
N SER A 613 13.95 5.17 -16.94
CA SER A 613 12.87 5.72 -16.12
C SER A 613 12.34 4.74 -15.05
N LEU A 614 12.81 3.49 -15.02
CA LEU A 614 12.28 2.48 -14.10
C LEU A 614 12.64 2.84 -12.66
N GLN A 615 11.64 2.94 -11.80
CA GLN A 615 11.73 3.27 -10.38
C GLN A 615 11.58 2.04 -9.49
N THR A 616 10.71 1.11 -9.87
CA THR A 616 10.43 -0.11 -9.11
C THR A 616 10.60 -1.35 -9.98
N LEU A 617 11.40 -2.31 -9.50
CA LEU A 617 11.57 -3.63 -10.10
C LEU A 617 11.37 -4.71 -9.04
N LEU A 618 10.33 -5.53 -9.21
CA LEU A 618 10.00 -6.64 -8.31
C LEU A 618 10.25 -7.99 -9.00
N LEU A 619 11.11 -8.79 -8.38
CA LEU A 619 11.57 -10.12 -8.80
C LEU A 619 11.53 -11.10 -7.63
N ALA A 620 10.58 -10.93 -6.70
CA ALA A 620 10.39 -11.86 -5.58
C ALA A 620 10.00 -13.24 -6.10
N ASP A 621 10.42 -14.31 -5.43
CA ASP A 621 10.07 -15.70 -5.76
C ASP A 621 10.42 -16.12 -7.21
N CYS A 622 11.36 -15.42 -7.85
CA CYS A 622 11.98 -15.84 -9.10
C CYS A 622 13.10 -16.86 -8.82
N GLU A 623 12.78 -17.99 -8.20
CA GLU A 623 13.76 -18.94 -7.65
C GLU A 623 14.79 -19.46 -8.67
N ASN A 624 14.42 -19.59 -9.95
CA ASN A 624 15.33 -20.05 -10.99
C ASN A 624 16.16 -18.95 -11.66
N LEU A 625 16.01 -17.69 -11.26
CA LEU A 625 16.74 -16.57 -11.85
C LEU A 625 18.24 -16.71 -11.58
N GLU A 626 18.98 -17.18 -12.58
CA GLU A 626 20.40 -17.50 -12.50
C GLU A 626 21.23 -16.26 -12.16
N ARG A 627 20.88 -15.13 -12.79
CA ARG A 627 21.60 -13.87 -12.66
C ARG A 627 20.75 -12.68 -13.11
N LEU A 628 20.95 -11.57 -12.41
CA LEU A 628 20.53 -10.24 -12.85
C LEU A 628 21.27 -9.78 -14.13
N PRO A 629 20.67 -8.92 -14.96
CA PRO A 629 21.29 -8.35 -16.15
C PRO A 629 22.62 -7.63 -15.88
N LYS A 630 23.59 -7.73 -16.81
CA LYS A 630 24.97 -7.22 -16.63
C LYS A 630 25.10 -5.69 -16.64
N ASP A 631 24.09 -5.01 -17.18
CA ASP A 631 24.12 -3.58 -17.50
C ASP A 631 23.16 -2.79 -16.61
N MET A 632 22.75 -3.34 -15.44
CA MET A 632 21.81 -2.68 -14.53
C MET A 632 22.27 -1.30 -14.08
N ARG A 633 23.58 -1.00 -14.06
CA ARG A 633 24.14 0.34 -13.79
C ARG A 633 23.54 1.48 -14.63
N TYR A 634 22.92 1.20 -15.78
CA TYR A 634 22.25 2.22 -16.59
C TYR A 634 20.82 2.57 -16.10
N MET A 635 20.27 1.83 -15.14
CA MET A 635 18.94 2.06 -14.55
C MET A 635 19.01 3.10 -13.42
N ILE A 636 19.40 4.32 -13.78
CA ILE A 636 19.75 5.39 -12.83
C ILE A 636 18.58 5.98 -12.03
N SER A 637 17.34 5.61 -12.37
CA SER A 637 16.13 6.03 -11.65
C SER A 637 15.60 4.96 -10.70
N LEU A 638 16.25 3.79 -10.61
CA LEU A 638 15.74 2.65 -9.84
C LEU A 638 15.86 2.95 -8.34
N ARG A 639 14.72 2.97 -7.63
CA ARG A 639 14.59 3.30 -6.21
C ARG A 639 14.24 2.10 -5.35
N PHE A 640 13.47 1.16 -5.90
CA PHE A 640 13.01 -0.04 -5.20
C PHE A 640 13.40 -1.30 -5.99
N LEU A 641 14.12 -2.20 -5.34
CA LEU A 641 14.47 -3.51 -5.89
C LEU A 641 14.13 -4.60 -4.88
N MET A 642 13.27 -5.53 -5.28
CA MET A 642 13.04 -6.79 -4.58
C MET A 642 13.50 -7.95 -5.45
N VAL A 643 14.29 -8.87 -4.92
CA VAL A 643 14.90 -9.92 -5.73
C VAL A 643 15.09 -11.24 -4.99
N THR A 644 14.73 -12.32 -5.69
CA THR A 644 15.16 -13.69 -5.44
C THR A 644 16.05 -14.14 -6.60
N THR A 645 17.24 -14.68 -6.29
CA THR A 645 18.22 -15.05 -7.32
C THR A 645 19.17 -16.16 -6.86
N LYS A 646 19.74 -16.88 -7.82
CA LYS A 646 20.78 -17.89 -7.64
C LYS A 646 22.21 -17.33 -7.64
N HIS A 647 22.37 -16.01 -7.64
CA HIS A 647 23.67 -15.35 -7.52
C HIS A 647 24.43 -15.78 -6.26
N THR A 648 25.75 -15.90 -6.40
CA THR A 648 26.67 -16.10 -5.26
C THR A 648 27.03 -14.79 -4.58
N CYS A 649 27.09 -13.69 -5.33
CA CYS A 649 27.23 -12.34 -4.79
C CYS A 649 26.53 -11.32 -5.71
N MET A 650 25.93 -10.28 -5.15
CA MET A 650 25.21 -9.28 -5.96
C MET A 650 26.16 -8.38 -6.77
N SER A 651 27.44 -8.30 -6.38
CA SER A 651 28.43 -7.46 -7.04
C SER A 651 28.92 -8.01 -8.40
N GLU A 652 28.70 -9.30 -8.70
CA GLU A 652 29.23 -9.97 -9.90
C GLU A 652 28.71 -9.39 -11.24
N ASN A 653 27.65 -8.56 -11.24
CA ASN A 653 27.03 -8.03 -12.47
C ASN A 653 26.81 -6.50 -12.54
N GLY A 654 27.58 -5.69 -11.80
CA GLY A 654 27.78 -4.28 -12.19
C GLY A 654 27.52 -3.23 -11.11
N GLU A 655 28.58 -2.87 -10.42
CA GLU A 655 29.11 -1.53 -10.12
C GLU A 655 28.26 -0.22 -10.23
N GLY A 656 26.92 -0.12 -10.33
CA GLY A 656 26.35 1.24 -10.43
C GLY A 656 24.87 1.60 -10.30
N CYS A 657 23.88 0.69 -10.30
CA CYS A 657 22.48 1.12 -10.10
C CYS A 657 22.13 1.50 -8.66
N PHE A 658 23.03 1.20 -7.73
CA PHE A 658 22.82 1.31 -6.30
C PHE A 658 22.83 2.76 -5.77
N ASN A 659 23.31 3.71 -6.58
CA ASN A 659 23.35 5.13 -6.23
C ASN A 659 21.95 5.79 -6.21
N SER A 660 20.93 5.14 -6.74
CA SER A 660 19.54 5.64 -6.72
C SER A 660 18.61 4.78 -5.86
N LEU A 661 19.09 3.66 -5.31
CA LEU A 661 18.25 2.76 -4.53
C LEU A 661 18.00 3.32 -3.13
N ARG A 662 16.72 3.30 -2.72
CA ARG A 662 16.24 3.65 -1.39
C ARG A 662 15.80 2.41 -0.63
N PHE A 663 15.29 1.41 -1.36
CA PHE A 663 14.79 0.16 -0.80
C PHE A 663 15.40 -1.03 -1.54
N LEU A 664 15.99 -1.93 -0.77
CA LEU A 664 16.54 -3.19 -1.26
C LEU A 664 16.03 -4.35 -0.41
N VAL A 665 15.34 -5.27 -1.06
CA VAL A 665 14.79 -6.49 -0.46
C VAL A 665 15.41 -7.70 -1.14
N ILE A 666 16.06 -8.55 -0.36
CA ILE A 666 16.70 -9.77 -0.82
C ILE A 666 16.09 -10.93 -0.05
N GLY A 667 15.46 -11.86 -0.77
CA GLY A 667 14.64 -12.90 -0.18
C GLY A 667 14.85 -14.24 -0.87
N ALA A 668 14.92 -15.33 -0.07
CA ALA A 668 14.97 -16.70 -0.59
C ALA A 668 16.18 -16.99 -1.52
N CYS A 669 17.31 -16.30 -1.31
CA CYS A 669 18.51 -16.48 -2.14
C CYS A 669 19.41 -17.60 -1.58
N GLY A 670 19.11 -18.85 -1.91
CA GLY A 670 19.79 -20.03 -1.37
C GLY A 670 21.28 -20.15 -1.67
N ARG A 671 21.82 -19.46 -2.70
CA ARG A 671 23.25 -19.55 -3.10
C ARG A 671 24.08 -18.33 -2.71
N LEU A 672 23.44 -17.31 -2.16
CA LEU A 672 24.06 -16.03 -1.88
C LEU A 672 25.02 -16.16 -0.71
N LYS A 673 26.31 -15.86 -0.93
CA LYS A 673 27.37 -15.92 0.09
C LYS A 673 27.75 -14.53 0.61
N CYS A 674 27.70 -13.52 -0.27
CA CYS A 674 27.92 -12.12 0.08
C CYS A 674 26.89 -11.22 -0.61
N LEU A 675 26.62 -10.04 -0.02
CA LEU A 675 25.75 -9.05 -0.65
C LEU A 675 26.57 -8.09 -1.53
N PHE A 676 27.47 -7.28 -0.94
CA PHE A 676 28.01 -6.07 -1.57
C PHE A 676 29.53 -6.03 -1.79
N GLY A 677 30.20 -7.19 -1.92
CA GLY A 677 31.66 -7.24 -2.06
C GLY A 677 32.20 -6.30 -3.17
N GLY A 678 33.05 -5.34 -2.80
CA GLY A 678 33.69 -4.38 -3.73
C GLY A 678 32.84 -3.16 -4.09
N MET A 679 31.78 -2.84 -3.33
CA MET A 679 30.82 -1.76 -3.64
C MET A 679 30.89 -0.54 -2.71
N ASP A 680 32.06 -0.27 -2.10
CA ASP A 680 32.24 0.83 -1.14
C ASP A 680 31.76 2.18 -1.68
N GLY A 681 30.98 2.90 -0.87
CA GLY A 681 30.47 4.24 -1.16
C GLY A 681 29.29 4.36 -2.14
N ARG A 682 28.71 3.26 -2.64
CA ARG A 682 27.68 3.28 -3.71
C ARG A 682 26.22 3.08 -3.26
N LEU A 683 25.96 3.07 -1.95
CA LEU A 683 24.64 2.85 -1.34
C LEU A 683 24.25 4.02 -0.40
N ALA A 684 24.80 5.21 -0.64
CA ALA A 684 24.64 6.35 0.26
C ALA A 684 23.19 6.81 0.48
N TYR A 685 22.27 6.45 -0.43
CA TYR A 685 20.84 6.80 -0.37
C TYR A 685 19.94 5.63 0.06
N LEU A 686 20.51 4.46 0.39
CA LEU A 686 19.73 3.30 0.82
C LEU A 686 19.15 3.57 2.21
N ARG A 687 17.83 3.60 2.32
CA ARG A 687 17.08 3.85 3.56
C ARG A 687 16.54 2.56 4.18
N THR A 688 16.24 1.57 3.37
CA THR A 688 15.65 0.29 3.81
C THR A 688 16.40 -0.89 3.22
N LEU A 689 16.90 -1.77 4.07
CA LEU A 689 17.52 -3.03 3.70
C LEU A 689 16.84 -4.20 4.41
N ILE A 690 16.36 -5.16 3.63
CA ILE A 690 15.67 -6.36 4.11
C ILE A 690 16.34 -7.57 3.51
N VAL A 691 16.85 -8.46 4.35
CA VAL A 691 17.57 -9.68 3.95
C VAL A 691 16.94 -10.87 4.67
N GLY A 692 16.29 -11.76 3.93
CA GLY A 692 15.56 -12.89 4.50
C GLY A 692 15.80 -14.21 3.78
N LYS A 693 15.74 -15.31 4.52
CA LYS A 693 15.77 -16.68 3.96
C LYS A 693 16.98 -16.91 3.03
N CYS A 694 18.16 -16.43 3.45
CA CYS A 694 19.43 -16.58 2.71
C CYS A 694 20.40 -17.47 3.51
N PRO A 695 20.24 -18.80 3.51
CA PRO A 695 20.92 -19.69 4.45
C PRO A 695 22.44 -19.69 4.31
N ASN A 696 22.97 -19.54 3.09
CA ASN A 696 24.41 -19.58 2.80
C ASN A 696 25.12 -18.22 2.91
N LEU A 697 24.40 -17.16 3.31
CA LEU A 697 24.96 -15.82 3.41
C LEU A 697 25.91 -15.77 4.60
N THR A 698 27.21 -15.56 4.36
CA THR A 698 28.23 -15.58 5.43
C THR A 698 28.55 -14.19 5.94
N SER A 699 28.45 -13.16 5.10
CA SER A 699 28.72 -11.77 5.43
C SER A 699 27.82 -10.84 4.63
N LEU A 700 27.53 -9.66 5.18
CA LEU A 700 26.92 -8.60 4.40
C LEU A 700 27.96 -7.94 3.48
N SER A 701 29.26 -8.04 3.81
CA SER A 701 30.38 -7.40 3.09
C SER A 701 30.19 -5.88 2.95
N LEU A 702 29.56 -5.29 3.97
CA LEU A 702 29.21 -3.88 4.04
C LEU A 702 30.23 -3.19 4.93
N SER A 703 31.00 -2.27 4.38
CA SER A 703 31.43 -1.13 5.19
C SER A 703 30.14 -0.38 5.61
N ILE A 704 29.51 -0.74 6.73
CA ILE A 704 28.29 -0.09 7.26
C ILE A 704 28.49 1.42 7.40
N LYS A 705 29.75 1.85 7.52
CA LYS A 705 30.21 3.23 7.39
C LYS A 705 29.65 3.97 6.17
N ASN A 706 29.34 3.27 5.09
CA ASN A 706 28.83 3.81 3.83
C ASN A 706 27.30 3.87 3.75
N LEU A 707 26.57 3.26 4.70
CA LEU A 707 25.11 3.23 4.76
C LEU A 707 24.57 4.29 5.71
N THR A 708 25.04 5.53 5.58
CA THR A 708 24.71 6.63 6.51
C THR A 708 23.23 7.02 6.49
N ALA A 709 22.52 6.77 5.38
CA ALA A 709 21.08 7.04 5.23
C ALA A 709 20.17 5.87 5.64
N LEU A 710 20.73 4.72 6.06
CA LEU A 710 19.92 3.55 6.40
C LEU A 710 19.09 3.81 7.65
N GLU A 711 17.77 3.69 7.52
CA GLU A 711 16.77 3.91 8.57
C GLU A 711 16.15 2.60 9.06
N PHE A 712 15.98 1.61 8.18
CA PHE A 712 15.41 0.31 8.50
C PHE A 712 16.31 -0.84 8.05
N LEU A 713 16.65 -1.73 8.98
CA LEU A 713 17.37 -2.96 8.72
C LEU A 713 16.61 -4.16 9.29
N TRP A 714 16.24 -5.10 8.41
CA TRP A 714 15.70 -6.39 8.80
C TRP A 714 16.57 -7.52 8.27
N ILE A 715 16.97 -8.43 9.15
CA ILE A 715 17.76 -9.60 8.78
C ILE A 715 17.12 -10.83 9.43
N GLY A 716 16.68 -11.78 8.59
CA GLY A 716 15.92 -12.94 9.00
C GLY A 716 16.42 -14.24 8.37
N ASN A 717 16.44 -15.35 9.13
CA ASN A 717 16.62 -16.70 8.57
C ASN A 717 17.90 -16.85 7.71
N CYS A 718 19.02 -16.27 8.18
CA CYS A 718 20.33 -16.33 7.51
C CYS A 718 21.33 -17.13 8.36
N LYS A 719 21.31 -18.46 8.19
CA LYS A 719 21.99 -19.42 9.08
C LYS A 719 23.50 -19.22 9.20
N GLU A 720 24.17 -18.93 8.09
CA GLU A 720 25.64 -18.80 8.07
C GLU A 720 26.16 -17.39 8.40
N LEU A 721 25.28 -16.41 8.61
CA LEU A 721 25.62 -15.00 8.64
C LEU A 721 26.33 -14.59 9.94
N ILE A 722 27.45 -13.89 9.79
CA ILE A 722 28.19 -13.28 10.89
C ILE A 722 28.06 -11.76 10.74
N LEU A 723 27.44 -11.10 11.72
CA LEU A 723 27.28 -9.63 11.74
C LEU A 723 28.48 -8.89 12.35
N MET A 724 29.44 -9.64 12.89
CA MET A 724 30.66 -9.12 13.52
C MET A 724 31.72 -8.87 12.45
N GLU A 725 31.70 -7.68 11.86
CA GLU A 725 32.82 -7.17 11.06
C GLU A 725 33.71 -6.32 11.99
N GLY A 726 35.02 -6.54 11.99
CA GLY A 726 35.94 -5.89 12.92
C GLY A 726 36.53 -4.62 12.30
N GLU A 727 36.14 -3.45 12.77
CA GLU A 727 36.83 -2.17 12.50
C GLU A 727 36.61 -1.14 13.62
N ASP A 728 37.48 -0.13 13.67
CA ASP A 728 37.32 1.04 14.55
C ASP A 728 36.12 1.88 14.07
N TYR A 729 35.11 2.04 14.94
CA TYR A 729 33.86 2.79 14.68
C TYR A 729 33.80 4.14 15.39
N GLN A 730 34.93 4.60 15.92
CA GLN A 730 35.04 5.94 16.47
C GLN A 730 34.70 6.95 15.34
N ASP A 731 33.80 7.90 15.64
CA ASP A 731 33.25 8.93 14.74
C ASP A 731 32.20 8.50 13.69
N LEU A 732 31.77 7.24 13.64
CA LEU A 732 30.67 6.85 12.75
C LEU A 732 29.31 7.38 13.26
N LYS A 733 28.51 7.96 12.36
CA LYS A 733 27.10 8.34 12.61
C LYS A 733 26.20 7.62 11.61
N LEU A 734 25.25 6.86 12.12
CA LEU A 734 24.22 6.17 11.33
C LEU A 734 22.85 6.79 11.58
N SER A 735 21.94 6.63 10.62
CA SER A 735 20.57 7.12 10.71
C SER A 735 19.56 6.03 11.09
N LEU A 736 20.03 4.87 11.56
CA LEU A 736 19.20 3.69 11.77
C LEU A 736 18.16 3.97 12.83
N ARG A 737 16.89 3.75 12.49
CA ARG A 737 15.72 3.94 13.35
C ARG A 737 15.14 2.62 13.83
N ILE A 738 15.18 1.59 13.00
CA ILE A 738 14.61 0.28 13.33
C ILE A 738 15.60 -0.80 12.92
N LEU A 739 15.89 -1.69 13.87
CA LEU A 739 16.63 -2.92 13.63
C LEU A 739 15.76 -4.10 14.07
N LYS A 740 15.54 -5.04 13.16
CA LYS A 740 14.93 -6.33 13.49
C LYS A 740 15.82 -7.48 13.03
N ILE A 741 16.11 -8.38 13.96
CA ILE A 741 16.92 -9.56 13.75
C ILE A 741 16.09 -10.79 14.11
N VAL A 742 15.98 -11.73 13.18
CA VAL A 742 15.17 -12.95 13.35
C VAL A 742 15.99 -14.17 12.96
N ASN A 743 16.02 -15.19 13.82
CA ASN A 743 16.59 -16.50 13.52
C ASN A 743 18.01 -16.42 12.91
N LEU A 744 18.94 -15.82 13.65
CA LEU A 744 20.36 -15.78 13.32
C LEU A 744 21.15 -16.66 14.28
N PRO A 745 21.37 -17.95 13.97
CA PRO A 745 21.97 -18.90 14.91
C PRO A 745 23.44 -18.60 15.21
N LYS A 746 24.17 -17.83 14.40
CA LYS A 746 25.55 -17.41 14.72
C LYS A 746 25.66 -16.09 15.48
N LEU A 747 24.54 -15.46 15.82
CA LEU A 747 24.54 -14.21 16.57
C LEU A 747 24.73 -14.48 18.06
N GLU A 748 25.94 -14.27 18.57
CA GLU A 748 26.23 -14.41 20.00
C GLU A 748 25.97 -13.12 20.80
N VAL A 749 26.31 -11.96 20.21
CA VAL A 749 26.20 -10.62 20.79
C VAL A 749 25.89 -9.61 19.67
N LEU A 750 25.19 -8.52 19.99
CA LEU A 750 24.92 -7.44 19.03
C LEU A 750 26.22 -6.74 18.58
N PRO A 751 26.32 -6.37 17.30
CA PRO A 751 27.56 -5.81 16.75
C PRO A 751 27.83 -4.37 17.20
N GLN A 752 29.11 -4.02 17.37
CA GLN A 752 29.53 -2.75 17.99
C GLN A 752 29.16 -1.50 17.18
N TRP A 753 29.07 -1.60 15.85
CA TRP A 753 28.71 -0.47 14.97
C TRP A 753 27.32 0.10 15.27
N LEU A 754 26.43 -0.65 15.94
CA LEU A 754 25.12 -0.15 16.36
C LEU A 754 25.19 1.03 17.33
N GLN A 755 26.31 1.19 18.04
CA GLN A 755 26.55 2.36 18.89
C GLN A 755 26.51 3.68 18.08
N ALA A 756 26.81 3.64 16.78
CA ALA A 756 26.73 4.80 15.90
C ALA A 756 25.29 5.31 15.70
N SER A 757 24.29 4.53 16.07
CA SER A 757 22.86 4.86 16.00
C SER A 757 22.27 5.28 17.36
N ALA A 758 23.11 5.65 18.33
CA ALA A 758 22.71 5.93 19.71
C ALA A 758 21.59 6.97 19.86
N ASN A 759 21.53 7.95 18.97
CA ASN A 759 20.52 9.02 19.01
C ASN A 759 19.41 8.85 17.96
N THR A 760 19.40 7.75 17.20
CA THR A 760 18.45 7.55 16.10
C THR A 760 17.65 6.27 16.21
N LEU A 761 18.15 5.23 16.89
CA LEU A 761 17.50 3.93 16.98
C LEU A 761 16.28 3.99 17.92
N HIS A 762 15.09 3.83 17.37
CA HIS A 762 13.80 3.86 18.07
C HIS A 762 13.28 2.47 18.42
N CYS A 763 13.53 1.47 17.58
CA CYS A 763 13.05 0.11 17.78
C CYS A 763 14.16 -0.91 17.57
N LEU A 764 14.28 -1.84 18.52
CA LEU A 764 15.15 -3.01 18.43
C LEU A 764 14.33 -4.26 18.72
N GLU A 765 14.24 -5.15 17.73
CA GLU A 765 13.57 -6.45 17.86
C GLU A 765 14.56 -7.60 17.59
N ILE A 766 14.64 -8.57 18.51
CA ILE A 766 15.48 -9.76 18.40
C ILE A 766 14.61 -10.98 18.66
N GLU A 767 14.50 -11.87 17.68
CA GLU A 767 13.57 -13.00 17.72
C GLU A 767 14.29 -14.29 17.33
N CYS A 768 14.04 -15.38 18.07
CA CYS A 768 14.50 -16.75 17.76
C CYS A 768 16.03 -16.88 17.56
N CYS A 769 16.84 -16.11 18.29
CA CYS A 769 18.30 -16.15 18.18
C CYS A 769 18.90 -17.09 19.26
N GLU A 770 18.99 -18.38 18.94
CA GLU A 770 19.33 -19.45 19.90
C GLU A 770 20.69 -19.28 20.61
N ASN A 771 21.71 -18.75 19.91
CA ASN A 771 23.05 -18.54 20.47
C ASN A 771 23.26 -17.15 21.06
N PHE A 772 22.24 -16.30 21.10
CA PHE A 772 22.34 -14.96 21.65
C PHE A 772 22.45 -15.01 23.19
N THR A 773 23.64 -14.72 23.72
CA THR A 773 23.96 -14.95 25.14
C THR A 773 23.81 -13.70 26.00
N ASN A 774 24.15 -12.53 25.45
CA ASN A 774 24.27 -11.29 26.21
C ASN A 774 23.86 -10.07 25.39
N LEU A 775 23.13 -9.16 26.04
CA LEU A 775 22.99 -7.80 25.58
C LEU A 775 24.26 -7.00 25.91
N PRO A 776 24.74 -6.14 25.00
CA PRO A 776 26.01 -5.44 25.19
C PRO A 776 25.90 -4.32 26.25
N VAL A 777 27.00 -4.07 26.96
CA VAL A 777 27.10 -3.03 28.02
C VAL A 777 26.86 -1.61 27.49
N TRP A 778 27.02 -1.38 26.19
CA TRP A 778 26.74 -0.09 25.56
C TRP A 778 25.26 0.12 25.22
N LEU A 779 24.39 -0.89 25.35
CA LEU A 779 22.96 -0.78 25.01
C LEU A 779 22.25 0.40 25.70
N PRO A 780 22.51 0.73 26.98
CA PRO A 780 21.88 1.88 27.63
C PRO A 780 22.29 3.25 27.07
N ARG A 781 23.28 3.30 26.16
CA ARG A 781 23.66 4.52 25.44
C ARG A 781 22.68 4.88 24.31
N LEU A 782 21.74 3.99 23.95
CA LEU A 782 20.74 4.22 22.91
C LEU A 782 19.60 5.15 23.40
N LYS A 783 19.90 6.44 23.51
CA LYS A 783 19.03 7.48 24.11
C LYS A 783 17.68 7.70 23.42
N SER A 784 17.51 7.21 22.19
CA SER A 784 16.26 7.37 21.42
C SER A 784 15.40 6.09 21.38
N LEU A 785 15.83 5.02 22.05
CA LEU A 785 15.13 3.73 22.01
C LEU A 785 13.76 3.85 22.69
N GLN A 786 12.70 3.50 21.96
CA GLN A 786 11.30 3.56 22.40
C GLN A 786 10.69 2.18 22.55
N LYS A 787 11.13 1.19 21.77
CA LYS A 787 10.67 -0.19 21.84
C LYS A 787 11.84 -1.16 21.84
N LEU A 788 11.83 -2.08 22.81
CA LEU A 788 12.73 -3.24 22.86
C LEU A 788 11.89 -4.51 22.93
N LYS A 789 11.99 -5.36 21.91
CA LYS A 789 11.32 -6.66 21.86
C LYS A 789 12.35 -7.77 21.78
N ILE A 790 12.26 -8.74 22.67
CA ILE A 790 13.12 -9.94 22.69
C ILE A 790 12.20 -11.15 22.81
N THR A 791 12.21 -12.03 21.81
CA THR A 791 11.37 -13.22 21.79
C THR A 791 12.20 -14.47 21.50
N ASN A 792 11.93 -15.57 22.20
CA ASN A 792 12.53 -16.88 21.95
C ASN A 792 14.08 -16.87 21.90
N CYS A 793 14.72 -16.19 22.85
CA CYS A 793 16.19 -16.11 22.97
C CYS A 793 16.66 -16.89 24.21
N LEU A 794 16.69 -18.23 24.09
CA LEU A 794 16.80 -19.16 25.23
C LEU A 794 18.07 -19.01 26.08
N LYS A 795 19.21 -18.63 25.48
CA LYS A 795 20.50 -18.47 26.19
C LYS A 795 20.70 -17.10 26.83
N LEU A 796 19.84 -16.12 26.54
CA LEU A 796 19.96 -14.78 27.10
C LEU A 796 19.55 -14.80 28.57
N SER A 797 20.43 -14.33 29.45
CA SER A 797 20.28 -14.58 30.89
C SER A 797 20.22 -13.34 31.79
N SER A 798 20.51 -12.13 31.31
CA SER A 798 20.44 -10.90 32.12
C SER A 798 20.40 -9.63 31.27
N LEU A 799 19.87 -8.55 31.85
CA LEU A 799 19.97 -7.20 31.30
C LEU A 799 21.27 -6.50 31.72
N PRO A 800 21.86 -5.65 30.86
CA PRO A 800 23.09 -4.92 31.19
C PRO A 800 22.82 -3.89 32.29
N GLU A 801 23.87 -3.52 33.04
CA GLU A 801 23.78 -2.44 34.02
C GLU A 801 23.48 -1.10 33.34
N GLY A 802 22.71 -0.23 34.03
CA GLY A 802 22.41 1.12 33.56
C GLY A 802 21.20 1.27 32.63
N MET A 803 20.38 0.23 32.44
CA MET A 803 19.14 0.30 31.62
C MET A 803 18.16 1.42 32.03
N GLN A 804 18.23 1.87 33.28
CA GLN A 804 17.49 3.06 33.78
C GLN A 804 17.80 4.34 32.99
N ALA A 805 18.95 4.40 32.29
CA ALA A 805 19.31 5.52 31.42
C ALA A 805 18.44 5.63 30.15
N LEU A 806 17.75 4.55 29.76
CA LEU A 806 16.84 4.51 28.61
C LEU A 806 15.49 5.17 28.95
N THR A 807 15.53 6.49 29.20
CA THR A 807 14.37 7.28 29.62
C THR A 807 13.27 7.42 28.55
N THR A 808 13.60 7.16 27.28
CA THR A 808 12.64 7.20 26.17
C THR A 808 11.91 5.88 25.92
N LEU A 809 12.32 4.80 26.61
CA LEU A 809 11.78 3.45 26.39
C LEU A 809 10.32 3.39 26.87
N ARG A 810 9.41 3.16 25.91
CA ARG A 810 7.96 3.13 26.15
C ARG A 810 7.42 1.71 26.28
N GLU A 811 8.04 0.77 25.57
CA GLU A 811 7.60 -0.61 25.50
C GLU A 811 8.80 -1.56 25.60
N LEU A 812 8.72 -2.48 26.55
CA LEU A 812 9.62 -3.62 26.70
C LEU A 812 8.78 -4.90 26.61
N LYS A 813 9.06 -5.75 25.62
CA LYS A 813 8.43 -7.07 25.49
C LYS A 813 9.50 -8.16 25.54
N ILE A 814 9.36 -9.09 26.49
CA ILE A 814 10.17 -10.29 26.64
C ILE A 814 9.21 -11.48 26.63
N GLU A 815 9.43 -12.43 25.74
CA GLU A 815 8.53 -13.57 25.51
C GLU A 815 9.37 -14.80 25.16
N ASP A 816 9.04 -15.97 25.70
CA ASP A 816 9.75 -17.23 25.50
C ASP A 816 11.26 -17.14 25.79
N CYS A 817 11.65 -16.36 26.82
CA CYS A 817 13.05 -16.15 27.22
C CYS A 817 13.27 -16.55 28.68
N PRO A 818 13.20 -17.85 29.05
CA PRO A 818 13.01 -18.30 30.44
C PRO A 818 14.03 -17.75 31.43
N ASN A 819 15.32 -17.75 31.07
CA ASN A 819 16.38 -17.24 31.94
C ASN A 819 16.28 -15.73 32.17
N LEU A 820 16.01 -14.95 31.10
CA LEU A 820 15.86 -13.50 31.17
C LEU A 820 14.56 -13.12 31.89
N SER A 821 13.44 -13.75 31.53
CA SER A 821 12.12 -13.50 32.12
C SER A 821 12.15 -13.71 33.64
N ARG A 822 12.78 -14.81 34.12
CA ARG A 822 12.99 -15.05 35.55
C ARG A 822 13.83 -13.95 36.21
N LYS A 823 15.00 -13.62 35.65
CA LYS A 823 15.86 -12.58 36.24
C LYS A 823 15.19 -11.21 36.25
N CYS A 824 14.46 -10.83 35.21
CA CYS A 824 13.70 -9.58 35.15
C CYS A 824 12.65 -9.47 36.25
N ARG A 825 12.06 -10.59 36.70
CA ARG A 825 11.11 -10.63 37.82
C ARG A 825 11.79 -10.55 39.19
N GLU A 826 12.95 -11.19 39.34
CA GLU A 826 13.61 -11.38 40.63
C GLU A 826 14.66 -10.29 40.93
N GLU A 827 15.62 -10.08 40.03
CA GLU A 827 16.84 -9.30 40.28
C GLU A 827 16.89 -8.00 39.44
N ASP A 828 16.47 -8.09 38.18
CA ASP A 828 16.63 -7.03 37.18
C ASP A 828 15.40 -6.09 37.12
N TRP A 829 14.38 -6.27 37.96
CA TRP A 829 13.15 -5.45 37.92
C TRP A 829 13.45 -3.94 38.10
N ALA A 830 14.37 -3.61 39.01
CA ALA A 830 14.81 -2.23 39.23
C ALA A 830 15.42 -1.58 37.97
N LYS A 831 15.95 -2.39 37.04
CA LYS A 831 16.55 -1.91 35.77
C LYS A 831 15.50 -1.48 34.74
N ILE A 832 14.26 -1.96 34.85
CA ILE A 832 13.20 -1.78 33.84
C ILE A 832 11.92 -1.15 34.37
N SER A 833 11.75 -1.02 35.69
CA SER A 833 10.54 -0.50 36.34
C SER A 833 10.09 0.90 35.89
N HIS A 834 10.95 1.69 35.24
CA HIS A 834 10.62 3.00 34.68
C HIS A 834 9.86 2.94 33.34
N VAL A 835 9.79 1.76 32.70
CA VAL A 835 9.15 1.58 31.39
C VAL A 835 7.62 1.51 31.54
N PRO A 836 6.84 2.34 30.82
CA PRO A 836 5.37 2.37 30.94
C PRO A 836 4.65 1.07 30.58
N LYS A 837 5.13 0.36 29.55
CA LYS A 837 4.53 -0.90 29.08
C LYS A 837 5.57 -2.02 29.14
N ILE A 838 5.41 -2.94 30.07
CA ILE A 838 6.29 -4.09 30.25
C ILE A 838 5.45 -5.35 30.05
N PHE A 839 5.87 -6.19 29.12
CA PHE A 839 5.30 -7.52 28.89
C PHE A 839 6.40 -8.55 29.13
N ILE A 840 6.23 -9.40 30.12
CA ILE A 840 7.12 -10.53 30.43
C ILE A 840 6.22 -11.74 30.66
N ASP A 841 6.45 -12.80 29.91
CA ASP A 841 5.72 -14.08 29.99
C ASP A 841 5.90 -14.77 31.36
N GLU A 842 4.84 -15.38 31.90
CA GLU A 842 4.93 -16.18 33.14
C GLU A 842 5.60 -17.53 32.85
N ASP A 843 6.46 -18.01 33.77
CA ASP A 843 7.11 -19.32 33.67
C ASP A 843 6.05 -20.44 33.60
N ASN A 844 5.62 -20.81 32.40
CA ASN A 844 4.96 -22.08 32.17
C ASN A 844 6.04 -23.14 32.03
N GLY A 845 6.39 -23.78 33.15
CA GLY A 845 7.39 -24.85 33.27
C GLY A 845 7.07 -26.15 32.50
N SER A 846 6.40 -26.09 31.36
CA SER A 846 6.32 -27.19 30.42
C SER A 846 7.48 -27.09 29.44
N SER A 847 8.38 -28.06 29.48
CA SER A 847 9.14 -28.46 28.30
C SER A 847 8.12 -28.80 27.19
N ILE A 848 7.86 -27.86 26.30
CA ILE A 848 7.07 -28.12 25.09
C ILE A 848 7.99 -28.94 24.19
N ASP A 849 7.53 -30.14 23.85
CA ASP A 849 8.12 -30.99 22.82
C ASP A 849 8.42 -30.14 21.58
N THR A 850 9.57 -30.39 20.96
CA THR A 850 9.99 -29.79 19.70
C THR A 850 9.03 -30.22 18.58
N ASP A 851 7.86 -29.60 18.49
CA ASP A 851 7.10 -29.53 17.25
C ASP A 851 7.72 -28.42 16.40
N ASP A 852 8.23 -28.82 15.23
CA ASP A 852 8.86 -28.01 14.18
C ASP A 852 7.94 -26.92 13.57
N ASN A 853 6.96 -26.40 14.31
CA ASN A 853 6.19 -25.21 13.92
C ASN A 853 6.93 -23.95 14.38
N ILE A 854 8.15 -23.78 13.90
CA ILE A 854 8.71 -22.43 13.73
C ILE A 854 7.70 -21.72 12.84
N SER A 855 7.01 -20.70 13.34
CA SER A 855 6.27 -19.80 12.46
C SER A 855 7.28 -19.32 11.43
N ASP A 856 7.15 -19.82 10.20
CA ASP A 856 7.86 -19.29 9.05
C ASP A 856 7.43 -17.84 8.95
N ASP A 857 8.13 -16.93 9.64
CA ASP A 857 7.98 -15.50 9.45
C ASP A 857 8.41 -15.27 8.00
N GLU A 858 7.40 -15.30 7.12
CA GLU A 858 7.52 -14.98 5.72
C GLU A 858 8.14 -13.59 5.62
N LEU A 859 8.84 -13.31 4.50
CA LEU A 859 9.28 -11.93 4.25
C LEU A 859 8.06 -11.02 4.48
N PRO A 860 8.21 -9.84 5.12
CA PRO A 860 7.10 -8.99 5.57
C PRO A 860 6.14 -8.47 4.47
N PHE A 861 6.26 -8.96 3.25
CA PHE A 861 5.49 -8.63 2.04
C PHE A 861 5.06 -9.86 1.24
N LEU A 862 5.43 -11.08 1.65
CA LEU A 862 5.04 -12.32 0.96
C LEU A 862 3.67 -12.84 1.43
N SER A 863 3.25 -12.51 2.65
CA SER A 863 1.90 -12.78 3.12
C SER A 863 1.01 -11.55 2.94
N LYS A 864 -0.11 -11.74 2.22
CA LYS A 864 -1.33 -10.91 2.17
C LYS A 864 -1.59 -10.01 0.95
N GLU A 865 -0.83 -10.11 -0.14
CA GLU A 865 -1.34 -9.73 -1.48
C GLU A 865 -1.68 -10.98 -2.29
N ASN A 866 -2.62 -11.81 -1.79
CA ASN A 866 -3.25 -12.93 -2.52
C ASN A 866 -4.76 -12.96 -2.28
#